data_AF-A0A0W0R6J4-F1
#
_entry.id   AF-A0A0W0R6J4-F1
#
_cell.length_a   1.000
_cell.length_b   1.000
_cell.length_c   1.000
_cell.angle_alpha   90.00
_cell.angle_beta   90.00
_cell.angle_gamma   90.00
#
_symmetry.space_group_name_H-M   'P 1'
#
loop_
_entity.id
_entity.type
_entity.pdbx_description
1 polymer ?
#
loop_
_entity_poly.entity_id
_entity_poly.type
_entity_poly.pdbx_seq_one_letter_code
_entity_poly.pdbx_strand_id
1 'polypeptide(L)'
;MVIIIGAGPSGLYTAIQLKKAGVEDVIVYDPRAGEYVRPGHINSTVLERAERGVGVKFNFPTDKTAHIKDVERLLWKHALSLGIPVEQKTFVGFNPDSKGVIVVDKEGKEEKIPCDYVMDCTGSKRLVVNAVNEFSQAPIKPFKTSLVTEDVTVQNHLLAYVKIDQRSLKVSNNIQPTPMDISGISPLEFARGMERLRQFGWHEFALPRCYNMPFGKDKACFYVETPDDLPSEQKEAWLQAVLETRTGDDGISFQLLTDSKKYKSKPRLTTFSVNPIELSPFSHQEQGLPTVITQGDTQIDPNYFLAHGIIDSFDRIDQMIKGMKISGGKIIYFQQQDYEHDVQLDLEKHREALIAHYKERKEYFIVWLQKAKAYYEVAIDRTKLPEEKLLFAERVKEIEGRIAYHNALKIVREKISVAPKLLDLIEAKERLMLALQKLPSVSKEREDANQKLKLLLSMIQNIGEKLYQEDNFSLALEAYQEALNLSRTQVPRDETIEVSLHAKMISCYRKLHLGDKALLQAREVLETCSPGTEIQKEIIFNGIKGAMEELLSNKEESQIAAKQSVRMVAKFYCQYQEFIEQHLEHDLNAERLEIISILGNCNLLREQGDELVEQGKSDLALNTYQDAILTHRLSNYPSSIEWEGNLCASMMVIYRKTNRLPEGVPFANEILKNPTLPIETKKKILFNMMKGGVDAINLMKESQEDLSLMKELRQLYTQHKEFLKSELQGALKSELNTLDSLFDTVVSQSVNNAYG
;
A
#
# COMPACT_ATOMS: atom_id res chain seq x y z
N MET A 1 -38.26 -6.45 -39.00
CA MET A 1 -36.91 -6.49 -39.60
C MET A 1 -35.83 -6.62 -38.51
N VAL A 2 -34.78 -7.38 -38.78
CA VAL A 2 -33.60 -7.54 -37.90
C VAL A 2 -32.37 -6.93 -38.56
N ILE A 3 -31.67 -6.07 -37.85
CA ILE A 3 -30.39 -5.47 -38.28
C ILE A 3 -29.26 -6.07 -37.45
N ILE A 4 -28.15 -6.42 -38.10
CA ILE A 4 -26.94 -6.91 -37.43
C ILE A 4 -25.82 -5.91 -37.69
N ILE A 5 -25.26 -5.37 -36.61
CA ILE A 5 -24.12 -4.45 -36.70
C ILE A 5 -22.83 -5.23 -36.44
N GLY A 6 -21.99 -5.32 -37.46
CA GLY A 6 -20.74 -6.10 -37.45
C GLY A 6 -20.87 -7.40 -38.24
N ALA A 7 -19.95 -7.62 -39.18
CA ALA A 7 -19.89 -8.76 -40.08
C ALA A 7 -18.65 -9.63 -39.80
N GLY A 8 -18.22 -9.73 -38.55
CA GLY A 8 -17.26 -10.76 -38.12
C GLY A 8 -17.89 -12.16 -38.15
N PRO A 9 -17.15 -13.20 -37.70
CA PRO A 9 -17.67 -14.57 -37.68
C PRO A 9 -19.03 -14.68 -36.96
N SER A 10 -19.15 -14.10 -35.77
CA SER A 10 -20.39 -14.10 -34.98
C SER A 10 -21.54 -13.42 -35.71
N GLY A 11 -21.35 -12.21 -36.26
CA GLY A 11 -22.43 -11.48 -36.94
C GLY A 11 -22.93 -12.17 -38.21
N LEU A 12 -22.02 -12.69 -39.03
CA LEU A 12 -22.39 -13.46 -40.23
C LEU A 12 -23.10 -14.76 -39.85
N TYR A 13 -22.63 -15.46 -38.82
CA TYR A 13 -23.26 -16.69 -38.33
C TYR A 13 -24.66 -16.41 -37.75
N THR A 14 -24.83 -15.35 -36.95
CA THR A 14 -26.14 -14.89 -36.45
C THR A 14 -27.11 -14.64 -37.60
N ALA A 15 -26.67 -13.95 -38.66
CA ALA A 15 -27.51 -13.67 -39.82
C ALA A 15 -28.01 -14.95 -40.49
N ILE A 16 -27.10 -15.91 -40.69
CA ILE A 16 -27.40 -17.21 -41.30
C ILE A 16 -28.38 -17.99 -40.41
N GLN A 17 -28.16 -18.06 -39.10
CA GLN A 17 -29.05 -18.80 -38.20
C GLN A 17 -30.45 -18.20 -38.13
N LEU A 18 -30.59 -16.86 -38.09
CA LEU A 18 -31.88 -16.19 -38.14
C LEU A 18 -32.63 -16.50 -39.44
N LYS A 19 -31.93 -16.44 -40.58
CA LYS A 19 -32.51 -16.77 -41.89
C LYS A 19 -32.95 -18.23 -41.96
N LYS A 20 -32.14 -19.16 -41.45
CA LYS A 20 -32.48 -20.59 -41.34
C LYS A 20 -33.66 -20.86 -40.42
N ALA A 21 -33.80 -20.08 -39.35
CA ALA A 21 -34.91 -20.18 -38.40
C ALA A 21 -36.21 -19.55 -38.95
N GLY A 22 -36.19 -18.96 -40.15
CA GLY A 22 -37.37 -18.45 -40.85
C GLY A 22 -37.58 -16.94 -40.75
N VAL A 23 -36.60 -16.15 -40.30
CA VAL A 23 -36.68 -14.69 -40.36
C VAL A 23 -36.44 -14.21 -41.80
N GLU A 24 -37.41 -13.49 -42.37
CA GLU A 24 -37.34 -13.06 -43.77
C GLU A 24 -36.39 -11.87 -43.97
N ASP A 25 -36.58 -10.81 -43.16
CA ASP A 25 -35.87 -9.53 -43.27
C ASP A 25 -34.68 -9.46 -42.31
N VAL A 26 -33.51 -9.91 -42.77
CA VAL A 26 -32.22 -9.85 -42.06
C VAL A 26 -31.22 -9.08 -42.91
N ILE A 27 -30.61 -8.02 -42.35
CA ILE A 27 -29.57 -7.22 -43.04
C ILE A 27 -28.35 -7.07 -42.12
N VAL A 28 -27.15 -7.17 -42.69
CA VAL A 28 -25.88 -6.98 -41.98
C VAL A 28 -25.21 -5.68 -42.45
N TYR A 29 -24.81 -4.83 -41.50
CA TYR A 29 -24.01 -3.63 -41.76
C TYR A 29 -22.62 -3.75 -41.13
N ASP A 30 -21.55 -3.63 -41.92
CA ASP A 30 -20.16 -3.55 -41.44
C ASP A 30 -19.31 -2.69 -42.38
N PRO A 31 -18.47 -1.78 -41.86
CA PRO A 31 -17.61 -0.93 -42.68
C PRO A 31 -16.60 -1.69 -43.55
N ARG A 32 -16.40 -3.00 -43.31
CA ARG A 32 -15.49 -3.90 -44.02
C ARG A 32 -16.23 -4.95 -44.85
N ALA A 33 -17.54 -4.83 -45.06
CA ALA A 33 -18.31 -5.80 -45.84
C ALA A 33 -17.62 -6.10 -47.19
N GLY A 34 -17.36 -7.38 -47.47
CA GLY A 34 -16.62 -7.84 -48.66
C GLY A 34 -15.09 -7.72 -48.59
N GLU A 35 -14.53 -7.00 -47.62
CA GLU A 35 -13.09 -6.75 -47.43
C GLU A 35 -12.52 -7.45 -46.19
N TYR A 36 -12.73 -8.76 -46.09
CA TYR A 36 -12.23 -9.56 -44.98
C TYR A 36 -10.73 -9.81 -45.08
N VAL A 37 -9.96 -9.06 -44.30
CA VAL A 37 -8.49 -9.14 -44.20
C VAL A 37 -7.99 -9.34 -42.76
N ARG A 38 -8.90 -9.63 -41.82
CA ARG A 38 -8.58 -9.75 -40.39
C ARG A 38 -7.41 -10.72 -40.17
N PRO A 39 -6.36 -10.29 -39.45
CA PRO A 39 -5.21 -11.13 -39.17
C PRO A 39 -5.54 -12.14 -38.06
N GLY A 40 -4.76 -13.22 -38.01
CA GLY A 40 -4.84 -14.26 -36.98
C GLY A 40 -5.19 -15.64 -37.51
N HIS A 41 -4.67 -16.67 -36.84
CA HIS A 41 -4.94 -18.08 -37.12
C HIS A 41 -6.22 -18.56 -36.39
N ILE A 42 -6.82 -19.63 -36.88
CA ILE A 42 -7.90 -20.35 -36.19
C ILE A 42 -7.62 -21.85 -36.23
N ASN A 43 -8.10 -22.57 -35.22
CA ASN A 43 -8.08 -24.03 -35.19
C ASN A 43 -9.05 -24.60 -36.22
N SER A 44 -8.77 -25.80 -36.74
CA SER A 44 -9.66 -26.49 -37.70
C SER A 44 -11.07 -26.71 -37.13
N THR A 45 -11.16 -26.92 -35.81
CA THR A 45 -12.41 -27.07 -35.07
C THR A 45 -13.36 -25.87 -35.22
N VAL A 46 -12.84 -24.66 -35.47
CA VAL A 46 -13.66 -23.47 -35.73
C VAL A 46 -14.41 -23.61 -37.06
N LEU A 47 -13.73 -24.07 -38.11
CA LEU A 47 -14.34 -24.30 -39.41
C LEU A 47 -15.34 -25.46 -39.33
N GLU A 48 -14.98 -26.57 -38.69
CA GLU A 48 -15.87 -27.71 -38.49
C GLU A 48 -17.15 -27.33 -37.72
N ARG A 49 -17.01 -26.50 -36.68
CA ARG A 49 -18.15 -25.99 -35.91
C ARG A 49 -19.03 -25.07 -36.74
N ALA A 50 -18.43 -24.21 -37.56
CA ALA A 50 -19.15 -23.34 -38.48
C ALA A 50 -19.93 -24.17 -39.51
N GLU A 51 -19.27 -25.12 -40.18
CA GLU A 51 -19.87 -26.03 -41.17
C GLU A 51 -21.07 -26.78 -40.60
N ARG A 52 -20.93 -27.33 -39.38
CA ARG A 52 -22.01 -28.01 -38.66
C ARG A 52 -23.20 -27.09 -38.40
N GLY A 53 -22.93 -25.88 -37.92
CA GLY A 53 -23.97 -24.91 -37.60
C GLY A 53 -24.71 -24.39 -38.83
N VAL A 54 -23.98 -24.07 -39.90
CA VAL A 54 -24.61 -23.61 -41.16
C VAL A 54 -25.24 -24.76 -41.93
N GLY A 55 -24.78 -26.01 -41.74
CA GLY A 55 -25.29 -27.20 -42.43
C GLY A 55 -24.70 -27.39 -43.82
N VAL A 56 -23.54 -26.80 -44.10
CA VAL A 56 -22.87 -26.82 -45.41
C VAL A 56 -21.38 -27.06 -45.20
N LYS A 57 -20.79 -27.94 -46.04
CA LYS A 57 -19.34 -28.12 -46.08
C LYS A 57 -18.69 -26.99 -46.88
N PHE A 58 -17.72 -26.32 -46.28
CA PHE A 58 -16.92 -25.28 -46.93
C PHE A 58 -15.79 -25.85 -47.78
N ASN A 59 -15.42 -27.12 -47.59
CA ASN A 59 -14.32 -27.80 -48.31
C ASN A 59 -12.98 -27.05 -48.17
N PHE A 60 -12.69 -26.55 -46.97
CA PHE A 60 -11.40 -25.91 -46.70
C PHE A 60 -10.27 -26.96 -46.75
N PRO A 61 -9.13 -26.69 -47.42
CA PRO A 61 -8.06 -27.68 -47.54
C PRO A 61 -7.50 -28.11 -46.18
N THR A 62 -7.44 -29.42 -45.93
CA THR A 62 -6.99 -30.00 -44.66
C THR A 62 -5.49 -29.84 -44.41
N ASP A 63 -4.71 -29.58 -45.47
CA ASP A 63 -3.27 -29.34 -45.45
C ASP A 63 -2.89 -27.88 -45.16
N LYS A 64 -3.88 -27.00 -44.93
CA LYS A 64 -3.66 -25.56 -44.73
C LYS A 64 -4.08 -25.10 -43.34
N THR A 65 -3.24 -24.25 -42.75
CA THR A 65 -3.60 -23.46 -41.57
C THR A 65 -4.63 -22.40 -41.95
N ALA A 66 -5.78 -22.40 -41.29
CA ALA A 66 -6.85 -21.45 -41.51
C ALA A 66 -6.60 -20.11 -40.80
N HIS A 67 -7.07 -19.02 -41.40
CA HIS A 67 -7.11 -17.68 -40.78
C HIS A 67 -8.54 -17.29 -40.38
N ILE A 68 -8.65 -16.30 -39.49
CA ILE A 68 -9.95 -15.70 -39.15
C ILE A 68 -10.66 -15.16 -40.41
N LYS A 69 -9.93 -14.48 -41.31
CA LYS A 69 -10.51 -14.00 -42.58
C LYS A 69 -11.09 -15.13 -43.45
N ASP A 70 -10.60 -16.37 -43.31
CA ASP A 70 -11.01 -17.48 -44.16
C ASP A 70 -12.42 -17.94 -43.74
N VAL A 71 -12.68 -18.08 -42.43
CA VAL A 71 -14.04 -18.35 -41.93
C VAL A 71 -14.98 -17.16 -42.21
N GLU A 72 -14.53 -15.92 -42.07
CA GLU A 72 -15.33 -14.73 -42.42
C GLU A 72 -15.77 -14.75 -43.89
N ARG A 73 -14.86 -15.05 -44.82
CA ARG A 73 -15.18 -15.12 -46.26
C ARG A 73 -16.14 -16.25 -46.61
N LEU A 74 -15.97 -17.41 -45.97
CA LEU A 74 -16.82 -18.57 -46.18
C LEU A 74 -18.25 -18.29 -45.69
N LEU A 75 -18.39 -17.74 -44.48
CA LEU A 75 -19.69 -17.33 -43.93
C LEU A 75 -20.32 -16.21 -44.76
N TRP A 76 -19.55 -15.20 -45.18
CA TRP A 76 -20.05 -14.12 -46.03
C TRP A 76 -20.59 -14.63 -47.36
N LYS A 77 -19.84 -15.50 -48.05
CA LYS A 77 -20.30 -16.11 -49.30
C LYS A 77 -21.59 -16.90 -49.08
N HIS A 78 -21.70 -17.62 -47.96
CA HIS A 78 -22.90 -18.38 -47.66
C HIS A 78 -24.11 -17.47 -47.32
N ALA A 79 -23.91 -16.41 -46.54
CA ALA A 79 -24.95 -15.42 -46.26
C ALA A 79 -25.54 -14.82 -47.56
N LEU A 80 -24.67 -14.43 -48.51
CA LEU A 80 -25.12 -13.96 -49.81
C LEU A 80 -25.90 -15.02 -50.60
N SER A 81 -25.49 -16.30 -50.53
CA SER A 81 -26.21 -17.40 -51.19
C SER A 81 -27.62 -17.65 -50.61
N LEU A 82 -27.88 -17.21 -49.38
CA LEU A 82 -29.18 -17.24 -48.72
C LEU A 82 -30.01 -15.97 -48.96
N GLY A 83 -29.50 -15.04 -49.79
CA GLY A 83 -30.16 -13.78 -50.08
C GLY A 83 -30.13 -12.78 -48.91
N ILE A 84 -29.17 -12.90 -48.00
CA ILE A 84 -28.97 -11.96 -46.89
C ILE A 84 -28.11 -10.78 -47.38
N PRO A 85 -28.61 -9.53 -47.41
CA PRO A 85 -27.79 -8.38 -47.76
C PRO A 85 -26.70 -8.12 -46.71
N VAL A 86 -25.47 -7.92 -47.18
CA VAL A 86 -24.33 -7.49 -46.34
C VAL A 86 -23.76 -6.22 -46.94
N GLU A 87 -24.06 -5.09 -46.33
CA GLU A 87 -23.78 -3.76 -46.87
C GLU A 87 -22.63 -3.08 -46.14
N GLN A 88 -21.85 -2.31 -46.90
CA GLN A 88 -20.70 -1.59 -46.37
C GLN A 88 -21.11 -0.25 -45.76
N LYS A 89 -21.71 -0.30 -44.57
CA LYS A 89 -22.19 0.84 -43.80
C LYS A 89 -21.69 0.81 -42.36
N THR A 90 -21.60 1.99 -41.73
CA THR A 90 -21.14 2.17 -40.35
C THR A 90 -22.30 2.57 -39.46
N PHE A 91 -22.53 1.88 -38.34
CA PHE A 91 -23.49 2.30 -37.33
C PHE A 91 -23.01 3.55 -36.60
N VAL A 92 -23.91 4.53 -36.44
CA VAL A 92 -23.61 5.79 -35.74
C VAL A 92 -24.57 6.11 -34.60
N GLY A 93 -25.71 5.43 -34.49
CA GLY A 93 -26.62 5.62 -33.36
C GLY A 93 -28.04 5.10 -33.61
N PHE A 94 -28.94 5.42 -32.68
CA PHE A 94 -30.37 5.12 -32.79
C PHE A 94 -31.14 6.28 -33.42
N ASN A 95 -32.23 5.96 -34.14
CA ASN A 95 -33.11 6.98 -34.68
C ASN A 95 -33.94 7.61 -33.55
N PRO A 96 -33.86 8.93 -33.30
CA PRO A 96 -34.63 9.57 -32.22
C PRO A 96 -36.13 9.62 -32.50
N ASP A 97 -36.53 9.55 -33.78
CA ASP A 97 -37.92 9.79 -34.19
C ASP A 97 -38.77 8.50 -34.18
N SER A 98 -38.13 7.33 -34.29
CA SER A 98 -38.83 6.04 -34.39
C SER A 98 -37.89 4.87 -34.14
N LYS A 99 -38.46 3.69 -33.86
CA LYS A 99 -37.74 2.44 -33.62
C LYS A 99 -36.84 2.08 -34.82
N GLY A 100 -35.53 2.29 -34.68
CA GLY A 100 -34.58 2.07 -35.77
C GLY A 100 -33.14 2.48 -35.46
N VAL A 101 -32.26 2.29 -36.44
CA VAL A 101 -30.84 2.66 -36.37
C VAL A 101 -30.49 3.70 -37.42
N ILE A 102 -29.39 4.42 -37.17
CA ILE A 102 -28.76 5.32 -38.12
C ILE A 102 -27.45 4.70 -38.57
N VAL A 103 -27.26 4.61 -39.88
CA VAL A 103 -26.04 4.11 -40.51
C VAL A 103 -25.52 5.09 -41.54
N VAL A 104 -24.21 5.04 -41.80
CA VAL A 104 -23.52 5.91 -42.77
C VAL A 104 -22.88 5.05 -43.85
N ASP A 105 -23.09 5.42 -45.11
CA ASP A 105 -22.44 4.76 -46.26
C ASP A 105 -20.98 5.18 -46.43
N LYS A 106 -20.34 4.75 -47.53
CA LYS A 106 -18.94 5.10 -47.82
C LYS A 106 -18.75 6.56 -48.17
N GLU A 107 -19.80 7.19 -48.69
CA GLU A 107 -19.85 8.56 -49.16
C GLU A 107 -20.14 9.54 -48.01
N GLY A 108 -20.42 9.02 -46.80
CA GLY A 108 -20.71 9.82 -45.61
C GLY A 108 -22.18 10.22 -45.48
N LYS A 109 -23.07 9.62 -46.28
CA LYS A 109 -24.51 9.89 -46.22
C LYS A 109 -25.17 9.06 -45.13
N GLU A 110 -25.94 9.73 -44.28
CA GLU A 110 -26.74 9.10 -43.23
C GLU A 110 -28.04 8.49 -43.79
N GLU A 111 -28.38 7.30 -43.31
CA GLU A 111 -29.63 6.61 -43.57
C GLU A 111 -30.28 6.16 -42.26
N LYS A 112 -31.58 6.43 -42.14
CA LYS A 112 -32.41 5.97 -41.01
C LYS A 112 -33.11 4.67 -41.40
N ILE A 113 -32.82 3.59 -40.70
CA ILE A 113 -33.32 2.24 -41.00
C ILE A 113 -34.28 1.78 -39.88
N PRO A 114 -35.60 1.70 -40.12
CA PRO A 114 -36.56 1.26 -39.11
C PRO A 114 -36.37 -0.23 -38.82
N CYS A 115 -36.32 -0.66 -37.56
CA CYS A 115 -36.14 -2.09 -37.26
C CYS A 115 -36.71 -2.50 -35.91
N ASP A 116 -36.97 -3.80 -35.76
CA ASP A 116 -37.55 -4.35 -34.54
C ASP A 116 -36.48 -4.84 -33.58
N TYR A 117 -35.39 -5.38 -34.13
CA TYR A 117 -34.27 -5.96 -33.40
C TYR A 117 -32.95 -5.47 -34.00
N VAL A 118 -31.97 -5.25 -33.12
CA VAL A 118 -30.59 -4.95 -33.49
C VAL A 118 -29.67 -5.91 -32.75
N MET A 119 -28.82 -6.61 -33.50
CA MET A 119 -27.80 -7.50 -32.94
C MET A 119 -26.46 -6.77 -32.89
N ASP A 120 -25.88 -6.62 -31.70
CA ASP A 120 -24.52 -6.08 -31.55
C ASP A 120 -23.47 -7.18 -31.71
N CYS A 121 -22.90 -7.26 -32.89
CA CYS A 121 -21.82 -8.18 -33.26
C CYS A 121 -20.51 -7.42 -33.54
N THR A 122 -20.33 -6.24 -32.93
CA THR A 122 -19.17 -5.36 -33.14
C THR A 122 -17.93 -5.78 -32.35
N GLY A 123 -18.06 -6.86 -31.58
CA GLY A 123 -17.02 -7.44 -30.73
C GLY A 123 -16.74 -6.56 -29.52
N SER A 124 -15.50 -6.56 -29.02
CA SER A 124 -15.11 -5.79 -27.84
C SER A 124 -15.36 -4.27 -27.92
N LYS A 125 -15.63 -3.74 -29.12
CA LYS A 125 -16.01 -2.34 -29.33
C LYS A 125 -17.39 -1.99 -28.78
N ARG A 126 -18.33 -2.94 -28.71
CA ARG A 126 -19.65 -2.79 -28.08
C ARG A 126 -20.41 -1.54 -28.58
N LEU A 127 -20.39 -1.27 -29.88
CA LEU A 127 -20.85 0.01 -30.43
C LEU A 127 -22.34 0.26 -30.19
N VAL A 128 -23.19 -0.75 -30.35
CA VAL A 128 -24.64 -0.61 -30.16
C VAL A 128 -24.96 -0.53 -28.67
N VAL A 129 -24.29 -1.34 -27.85
CA VAL A 129 -24.36 -1.28 -26.38
C VAL A 129 -24.03 0.13 -25.87
N ASN A 130 -22.93 0.72 -26.34
CA ASN A 130 -22.53 2.08 -25.95
C ASN A 130 -23.59 3.10 -26.36
N ALA A 131 -24.12 2.98 -27.58
CA ALA A 131 -25.20 3.85 -28.05
C ALA A 131 -26.49 3.71 -27.22
N VAL A 132 -26.81 2.52 -26.68
CA VAL A 132 -27.97 2.35 -25.78
C VAL A 132 -27.72 3.09 -24.47
N ASN A 133 -26.52 2.94 -23.91
CA ASN A 133 -26.13 3.64 -22.69
C ASN A 133 -26.13 5.16 -22.86
N GLU A 134 -25.71 5.67 -24.02
CA GLU A 134 -25.76 7.09 -24.36
C GLU A 134 -27.20 7.60 -24.55
N PHE A 135 -28.06 6.80 -25.20
CA PHE A 135 -29.46 7.15 -25.42
C PHE A 135 -30.27 7.17 -24.12
N SER A 136 -29.96 6.28 -23.17
CA SER A 136 -30.71 6.17 -21.91
C SER A 136 -30.49 7.38 -20.99
N GLN A 137 -31.60 8.04 -20.65
CA GLN A 137 -31.64 9.13 -19.65
C GLN A 137 -31.68 8.62 -18.20
N ALA A 138 -31.73 7.30 -17.99
CA ALA A 138 -31.79 6.73 -16.65
C ALA A 138 -30.48 6.97 -15.87
N PRO A 139 -30.56 7.17 -14.54
CA PRO A 139 -29.37 7.29 -13.69
C PRO A 139 -28.49 6.03 -13.72
N ILE A 140 -29.12 4.87 -13.87
CA ILE A 140 -28.46 3.58 -14.00
C ILE A 140 -28.46 3.20 -15.48
N LYS A 141 -27.26 3.09 -16.06
CA LYS A 141 -27.11 2.69 -17.46
C LYS A 141 -27.62 1.26 -17.68
N PRO A 142 -28.36 1.00 -18.79
CA PRO A 142 -28.92 -0.32 -19.07
C PRO A 142 -27.87 -1.43 -19.08
N PHE A 143 -26.73 -1.18 -19.72
CA PHE A 143 -25.62 -2.11 -19.80
C PHE A 143 -24.47 -1.70 -18.89
N LYS A 144 -23.89 -2.67 -18.20
CA LYS A 144 -22.69 -2.51 -17.36
C LYS A 144 -21.60 -3.44 -17.85
N THR A 145 -20.37 -2.98 -17.78
CA THR A 145 -19.19 -3.81 -18.01
C THR A 145 -18.45 -4.04 -16.70
N SER A 146 -17.88 -5.23 -16.55
CA SER A 146 -17.05 -5.61 -15.40
C SER A 146 -15.81 -6.37 -15.88
N LEU A 147 -14.69 -6.19 -15.19
CA LEU A 147 -13.49 -6.99 -15.44
C LEU A 147 -13.77 -8.46 -15.10
N VAL A 148 -13.32 -9.36 -15.96
CA VAL A 148 -13.37 -10.80 -15.71
C VAL A 148 -12.32 -11.20 -14.67
N THR A 149 -11.13 -10.58 -14.71
CA THR A 149 -10.05 -10.82 -13.76
C THR A 149 -9.09 -9.64 -13.67
N GLU A 150 -8.56 -9.39 -12.47
CA GLU A 150 -7.51 -8.40 -12.21
C GLU A 150 -6.10 -9.00 -12.38
N ASP A 151 -5.98 -10.30 -12.68
CA ASP A 151 -4.69 -11.00 -12.81
C ASP A 151 -3.97 -10.74 -14.15
N VAL A 152 -4.48 -9.86 -15.01
CA VAL A 152 -3.84 -9.53 -16.29
C VAL A 152 -2.57 -8.71 -16.05
N THR A 153 -1.41 -9.37 -16.12
CA THR A 153 -0.11 -8.72 -15.91
C THR A 153 0.43 -8.01 -17.14
N VAL A 154 0.15 -8.54 -18.34
CA VAL A 154 0.55 -7.96 -19.62
C VAL A 154 -0.68 -7.78 -20.49
N GLN A 155 -1.02 -6.53 -20.79
CA GLN A 155 -2.21 -6.20 -21.57
C GLN A 155 -1.90 -6.08 -23.06
N ASN A 156 -0.69 -5.67 -23.44
CA ASN A 156 -0.37 -5.38 -24.83
C ASN A 156 0.34 -6.54 -25.54
N HIS A 157 -0.04 -6.73 -26.81
CA HIS A 157 0.46 -7.79 -27.65
C HIS A 157 0.72 -7.29 -29.07
N LEU A 158 1.60 -8.01 -29.77
CA LEU A 158 2.00 -7.79 -31.15
C LEU A 158 1.64 -9.02 -31.98
N LEU A 159 1.03 -8.74 -33.13
CA LEU A 159 0.79 -9.69 -34.19
C LEU A 159 1.66 -9.33 -35.40
N ALA A 160 2.59 -10.21 -35.75
CA ALA A 160 3.54 -9.97 -36.84
C ALA A 160 3.45 -11.05 -37.91
N TYR A 161 3.27 -10.65 -39.17
CA TYR A 161 3.36 -11.51 -40.33
C TYR A 161 4.67 -11.29 -41.05
N VAL A 162 5.49 -12.34 -41.07
CA VAL A 162 6.85 -12.27 -41.57
C VAL A 162 7.12 -13.37 -42.61
N LYS A 163 8.12 -13.13 -43.44
CA LYS A 163 8.83 -14.16 -44.18
C LYS A 163 10.08 -14.54 -43.38
N ILE A 164 10.24 -15.81 -43.07
CA ILE A 164 11.31 -16.34 -42.22
C ILE A 164 11.87 -17.61 -42.88
N ASP A 165 13.19 -17.75 -42.93
CA ASP A 165 13.81 -18.91 -43.56
C ASP A 165 13.54 -20.21 -42.77
N GLN A 166 13.70 -21.36 -43.42
CA GLN A 166 13.33 -22.64 -42.81
C GLN A 166 14.17 -23.01 -41.57
N ARG A 167 15.42 -22.56 -41.46
CA ARG A 167 16.24 -22.79 -40.26
C ARG A 167 15.65 -21.98 -39.12
N SER A 168 15.50 -20.67 -39.30
CA SER A 168 14.95 -19.77 -38.26
C SER A 168 13.53 -20.20 -37.85
N LEU A 169 12.72 -20.64 -38.80
CA LEU A 169 11.37 -21.17 -38.53
C LEU A 169 11.38 -22.45 -37.68
N LYS A 170 12.32 -23.38 -37.94
CA LYS A 170 12.45 -24.61 -37.14
C LYS A 170 12.86 -24.29 -35.70
N VAL A 171 13.81 -23.37 -35.54
CA VAL A 171 14.25 -22.91 -34.22
C VAL A 171 13.08 -22.24 -33.49
N SER A 172 12.31 -21.38 -34.18
CA SER A 172 11.16 -20.71 -33.57
C SER A 172 9.99 -21.64 -33.24
N ASN A 173 9.74 -22.67 -34.04
CA ASN A 173 8.66 -23.65 -33.81
C ASN A 173 8.87 -24.50 -32.55
N ASN A 174 10.11 -24.65 -32.09
CA ASN A 174 10.43 -25.41 -30.88
C ASN A 174 10.30 -24.56 -29.60
N ILE A 175 9.96 -23.27 -29.74
CA ILE A 175 9.77 -22.37 -28.61
C ILE A 175 8.47 -22.73 -27.89
N GLN A 176 8.58 -23.21 -26.66
CA GLN A 176 7.43 -23.40 -25.77
C GLN A 176 6.83 -22.04 -25.40
N PRO A 177 5.51 -21.78 -25.57
CA PRO A 177 4.94 -20.45 -25.31
C PRO A 177 5.25 -19.89 -23.92
N THR A 178 5.27 -20.76 -22.91
CA THR A 178 5.57 -20.49 -21.49
C THR A 178 6.67 -21.45 -21.01
N PRO A 179 7.95 -21.20 -21.36
CA PRO A 179 9.02 -22.13 -21.04
C PRO A 179 9.28 -22.08 -19.54
N MET A 180 9.19 -23.21 -18.85
CA MET A 180 9.66 -23.28 -17.47
C MET A 180 11.19 -23.33 -17.41
N ASP A 181 11.85 -23.87 -18.43
CA ASP A 181 13.31 -23.84 -18.58
C ASP A 181 13.68 -23.36 -19.99
N ILE A 182 14.82 -22.67 -20.10
CA ILE A 182 15.33 -22.16 -21.38
C ILE A 182 16.52 -23.04 -21.76
N SER A 183 16.29 -24.03 -22.61
CA SER A 183 17.34 -24.90 -23.11
C SER A 183 18.24 -24.15 -24.10
N GLY A 184 19.56 -24.29 -23.95
CA GLY A 184 20.53 -23.80 -24.93
C GLY A 184 20.99 -22.35 -24.77
N ILE A 185 20.55 -21.66 -23.70
CA ILE A 185 20.97 -20.28 -23.41
C ILE A 185 21.77 -20.26 -22.10
N SER A 186 22.96 -19.67 -22.13
CA SER A 186 23.77 -19.51 -20.92
C SER A 186 23.22 -18.40 -20.00
N PRO A 187 23.55 -18.43 -18.70
CA PRO A 187 23.16 -17.37 -17.76
C PRO A 187 23.50 -15.94 -18.19
N LEU A 188 24.68 -15.76 -18.82
CA LEU A 188 25.11 -14.46 -19.30
C LEU A 188 24.29 -13.99 -20.51
N GLU A 189 23.98 -14.89 -21.45
CA GLU A 189 23.14 -14.58 -22.61
C GLU A 189 21.71 -14.25 -22.20
N PHE A 190 21.15 -14.98 -21.24
CA PHE A 190 19.84 -14.68 -20.67
C PHE A 190 19.81 -13.28 -20.04
N ALA A 191 20.76 -12.96 -19.15
CA ALA A 191 20.80 -11.67 -18.47
C ALA A 191 20.92 -10.51 -19.47
N ARG A 192 21.79 -10.65 -20.49
CA ARG A 192 21.92 -9.66 -21.57
C ARG A 192 20.64 -9.54 -22.41
N GLY A 193 20.01 -10.66 -22.75
CA GLY A 193 18.76 -10.68 -23.49
C GLY A 193 17.64 -9.99 -22.71
N MET A 194 17.50 -10.28 -21.42
CA MET A 194 16.53 -9.61 -20.54
C MET A 194 16.80 -8.10 -20.43
N GLU A 195 18.05 -7.66 -20.24
CA GLU A 195 18.37 -6.23 -20.22
C GLU A 195 18.08 -5.55 -21.57
N ARG A 196 18.28 -6.25 -22.68
CA ARG A 196 17.88 -5.74 -24.00
C ARG A 196 16.37 -5.60 -24.12
N LEU A 197 15.58 -6.56 -23.62
CA LEU A 197 14.11 -6.44 -23.58
C LEU A 197 13.67 -5.27 -22.69
N ARG A 198 14.36 -5.03 -21.57
CA ARG A 198 14.09 -3.89 -20.68
C ARG A 198 14.28 -2.53 -21.35
N GLN A 199 15.18 -2.41 -22.34
CA GLN A 199 15.34 -1.17 -23.12
C GLN A 199 14.08 -0.79 -23.91
N PHE A 200 13.21 -1.75 -24.20
CA PHE A 200 11.90 -1.52 -24.84
C PHE A 200 10.78 -1.25 -23.82
N GLY A 201 11.05 -1.29 -22.51
CA GLY A 201 10.05 -1.15 -21.44
C GLY A 201 9.55 -2.47 -20.86
N TRP A 202 10.18 -3.61 -21.15
CA TRP A 202 9.78 -4.90 -20.57
C TRP A 202 10.28 -5.03 -19.13
N HIS A 203 9.40 -4.87 -18.13
CA HIS A 203 9.82 -4.85 -16.73
C HIS A 203 9.80 -6.21 -16.02
N GLU A 204 9.32 -7.26 -16.66
CA GLU A 204 9.27 -8.60 -16.07
C GLU A 204 10.62 -9.32 -16.16
N PHE A 205 10.91 -10.17 -15.18
CA PHE A 205 12.12 -11.02 -15.16
C PHE A 205 11.93 -12.39 -15.80
N ALA A 206 10.88 -12.51 -16.62
CA ALA A 206 10.57 -13.71 -17.36
C ALA A 206 10.37 -13.35 -18.84
N LEU A 207 10.57 -14.33 -19.71
CA LEU A 207 10.44 -14.10 -21.15
C LEU A 207 8.99 -13.76 -21.54
N PRO A 208 8.79 -12.79 -22.46
CA PRO A 208 7.49 -12.52 -23.08
C PRO A 208 6.94 -13.77 -23.74
N ARG A 209 5.65 -14.05 -23.61
CA ARG A 209 5.02 -15.13 -24.37
C ARG A 209 5.21 -14.86 -25.85
N CYS A 210 5.72 -15.85 -26.57
CA CYS A 210 5.94 -15.80 -28.00
C CYS A 210 5.59 -17.18 -28.56
N TYR A 211 4.70 -17.22 -29.53
CA TYR A 211 4.47 -18.41 -30.32
C TYR A 211 4.20 -18.03 -31.77
N ASN A 212 4.39 -18.98 -32.67
CA ASN A 212 4.23 -18.74 -34.09
C ASN A 212 3.38 -19.81 -34.77
N MET A 213 2.79 -19.43 -35.89
CA MET A 213 2.03 -20.32 -36.76
C MET A 213 2.55 -20.23 -38.20
N PRO A 214 3.09 -21.32 -38.79
CA PRO A 214 3.46 -21.34 -40.20
C PRO A 214 2.22 -21.41 -41.12
N PHE A 215 2.31 -20.72 -42.26
CA PHE A 215 1.28 -20.68 -43.32
C PHE A 215 1.80 -21.14 -44.69
N GLY A 216 2.98 -21.76 -44.72
CA GLY A 216 3.68 -22.20 -45.93
C GLY A 216 4.36 -21.06 -46.69
N LYS A 217 5.18 -21.42 -47.68
CA LYS A 217 5.99 -20.49 -48.50
C LYS A 217 6.85 -19.54 -47.65
N ASP A 218 7.47 -20.09 -46.60
CA ASP A 218 8.34 -19.37 -45.67
C ASP A 218 7.61 -18.25 -44.90
N LYS A 219 6.28 -18.30 -44.80
CA LYS A 219 5.48 -17.31 -44.06
C LYS A 219 5.08 -17.84 -42.70
N ALA A 220 5.25 -17.00 -41.69
CA ALA A 220 4.78 -17.26 -40.34
C ALA A 220 4.04 -16.05 -39.77
N CYS A 221 3.15 -16.31 -38.82
CA CYS A 221 2.58 -15.29 -37.96
C CYS A 221 3.09 -15.50 -36.54
N PHE A 222 3.54 -14.43 -35.90
CA PHE A 222 3.98 -14.43 -34.51
C PHE A 222 2.97 -13.67 -33.66
N TYR A 223 2.64 -14.24 -32.50
CA TYR A 223 1.94 -13.58 -31.42
C TYR A 223 2.91 -13.39 -30.27
N VAL A 224 3.10 -12.14 -29.87
CA VAL A 224 4.12 -11.78 -28.88
C VAL A 224 3.52 -10.84 -27.85
N GLU A 225 3.77 -11.07 -26.58
CA GLU A 225 3.57 -10.05 -25.54
C GLU A 225 4.49 -8.84 -25.78
N THR A 226 4.01 -7.63 -25.45
CA THR A 226 4.78 -6.40 -25.58
C THR A 226 4.64 -5.53 -24.33
N PRO A 227 5.60 -4.63 -24.07
CA PRO A 227 5.40 -3.56 -23.10
C PRO A 227 4.28 -2.60 -23.55
N ASP A 228 3.71 -1.87 -22.61
CA ASP A 228 2.52 -1.05 -22.83
C ASP A 228 2.77 0.13 -23.77
N ASP A 229 3.95 0.74 -23.69
CA ASP A 229 4.31 1.96 -24.42
C ASP A 229 5.24 1.69 -25.62
N LEU A 230 5.18 0.49 -26.22
CA LEU A 230 6.08 0.13 -27.33
C LEU A 230 5.85 1.02 -28.58
N PRO A 231 6.83 1.86 -28.98
CA PRO A 231 6.67 2.74 -30.13
C PRO A 231 6.53 1.95 -31.44
N SER A 232 5.81 2.50 -32.41
CA SER A 232 5.51 1.77 -33.65
C SER A 232 6.75 1.43 -34.47
N GLU A 233 7.74 2.31 -34.47
CA GLU A 233 9.05 2.17 -35.08
C GLU A 233 9.93 1.10 -34.41
N GLN A 234 9.64 0.71 -33.16
CA GLN A 234 10.40 -0.30 -32.42
C GLN A 234 9.79 -1.71 -32.46
N LYS A 235 8.59 -1.88 -33.04
CA LYS A 235 7.88 -3.16 -33.07
C LYS A 235 8.66 -4.30 -33.72
N GLU A 236 9.38 -4.00 -34.80
CA GLU A 236 10.21 -4.98 -35.49
C GLU A 236 11.45 -5.35 -34.66
N ALA A 237 12.12 -4.36 -34.08
CA ALA A 237 13.26 -4.56 -33.19
C ALA A 237 12.88 -5.34 -31.91
N TRP A 238 11.68 -5.11 -31.38
CA TRP A 238 11.12 -5.88 -30.27
C TRP A 238 10.95 -7.36 -30.66
N LEU A 239 10.30 -7.65 -31.79
CA LEU A 239 10.15 -9.02 -32.28
C LEU A 239 11.50 -9.71 -32.44
N GLN A 240 12.47 -9.02 -33.05
CA GLN A 240 13.83 -9.53 -33.21
C GLN A 240 14.47 -9.87 -31.86
N ALA A 241 14.46 -8.93 -30.90
CA ALA A 241 15.03 -9.13 -29.57
C ALA A 241 14.38 -10.29 -28.82
N VAL A 242 13.05 -10.45 -28.92
CA VAL A 242 12.34 -11.59 -28.32
C VAL A 242 12.78 -12.91 -28.95
N LEU A 243 12.86 -13.00 -30.29
CA LEU A 243 13.24 -14.24 -30.95
C LEU A 243 14.67 -14.65 -30.61
N GLU A 244 15.63 -13.74 -30.66
CA GLU A 244 17.03 -14.00 -30.31
C GLU A 244 17.14 -14.44 -28.84
N THR A 245 16.49 -13.71 -27.93
CA THR A 245 16.53 -14.02 -26.48
C THR A 245 15.88 -15.35 -26.15
N ARG A 246 14.84 -15.76 -26.90
CA ARG A 246 14.13 -17.02 -26.66
C ARG A 246 14.82 -18.24 -27.26
N THR A 247 15.67 -18.04 -28.25
CA THR A 247 16.29 -19.12 -29.02
C THR A 247 17.79 -19.25 -28.78
N GLY A 248 18.45 -18.21 -28.28
CA GLY A 248 19.89 -18.12 -28.20
C GLY A 248 20.58 -17.97 -29.57
N ASP A 249 19.82 -17.75 -30.64
CA ASP A 249 20.33 -17.61 -32.01
C ASP A 249 20.21 -16.15 -32.45
N ASP A 250 21.33 -15.43 -32.41
CA ASP A 250 21.46 -14.05 -32.92
C ASP A 250 21.44 -13.97 -34.46
N GLY A 251 21.49 -15.13 -35.13
CA GLY A 251 21.38 -15.26 -36.57
C GLY A 251 19.95 -15.40 -37.08
N ILE A 252 18.93 -15.38 -36.22
CA ILE A 252 17.53 -15.37 -36.67
C ILE A 252 17.28 -14.13 -37.51
N SER A 253 16.72 -14.32 -38.70
CA SER A 253 16.35 -13.21 -39.56
C SER A 253 14.95 -13.41 -40.12
N PHE A 254 14.24 -12.31 -40.26
CA PHE A 254 12.94 -12.29 -40.91
C PHE A 254 12.76 -11.00 -41.71
N GLN A 255 11.77 -11.01 -42.58
CA GLN A 255 11.37 -9.83 -43.36
C GLN A 255 9.87 -9.61 -43.19
N LEU A 256 9.45 -8.38 -42.94
CA LEU A 256 8.03 -8.05 -42.97
C LEU A 256 7.44 -8.35 -44.35
N LEU A 257 6.21 -8.88 -44.37
CA LEU A 257 5.53 -9.11 -45.64
C LEU A 257 5.22 -7.78 -46.34
N THR A 258 5.52 -7.70 -47.64
CA THR A 258 5.16 -6.54 -48.47
C THR A 258 3.67 -6.24 -48.43
N ASP A 259 3.35 -4.99 -48.76
CA ASP A 259 1.97 -4.52 -48.87
C ASP A 259 1.14 -5.37 -49.82
N SER A 260 -0.15 -5.44 -49.50
CA SER A 260 -1.09 -6.23 -50.27
C SER A 260 -1.41 -5.54 -51.58
N LYS A 261 -1.08 -6.16 -52.71
CA LYS A 261 -1.51 -5.68 -54.04
C LYS A 261 -3.04 -5.62 -54.20
N LYS A 262 -3.79 -6.39 -53.41
CA LYS A 262 -5.26 -6.53 -53.52
C LYS A 262 -6.03 -5.63 -52.56
N TYR A 263 -5.45 -5.25 -51.42
CA TYR A 263 -6.18 -4.61 -50.32
C TYR A 263 -5.40 -3.39 -49.87
N LYS A 264 -6.08 -2.23 -49.83
CA LYS A 264 -5.47 -0.92 -49.50
C LYS A 264 -4.82 -0.91 -48.12
N SER A 265 -5.43 -1.60 -47.16
CA SER A 265 -4.88 -1.80 -45.82
C SER A 265 -4.94 -3.29 -45.48
N LYS A 266 -3.78 -3.90 -45.26
CA LYS A 266 -3.71 -5.25 -44.70
C LYS A 266 -2.71 -5.24 -43.54
N PRO A 267 -3.17 -5.41 -42.30
CA PRO A 267 -2.29 -5.35 -41.14
C PRO A 267 -1.22 -6.45 -41.22
N ARG A 268 0.05 -6.05 -41.12
CA ARG A 268 1.22 -6.95 -41.14
C ARG A 268 1.95 -6.98 -39.80
N LEU A 269 2.01 -5.84 -39.14
CA LEU A 269 2.64 -5.65 -37.84
C LEU A 269 1.71 -4.77 -37.02
N THR A 270 0.90 -5.38 -36.15
CA THR A 270 -0.16 -4.67 -35.42
C THR A 270 -0.16 -5.03 -33.96
N THR A 271 -0.38 -4.02 -33.12
CA THR A 271 -0.61 -4.21 -31.70
C THR A 271 -2.09 -4.37 -31.40
N PHE A 272 -2.39 -5.13 -30.36
CA PHE A 272 -3.74 -5.26 -29.81
C PHE A 272 -3.63 -5.47 -28.30
N SER A 273 -4.66 -5.05 -27.57
CA SER A 273 -4.69 -5.15 -26.11
C SER A 273 -5.66 -6.26 -25.68
N VAL A 274 -5.35 -6.91 -24.57
CA VAL A 274 -6.22 -7.84 -23.86
C VAL A 274 -6.48 -7.28 -22.47
N ASN A 275 -7.74 -7.07 -22.16
CA ASN A 275 -8.19 -6.73 -20.81
C ASN A 275 -9.64 -7.21 -20.71
N PRO A 276 -9.84 -8.50 -20.40
CA PRO A 276 -11.11 -9.15 -20.66
C PRO A 276 -12.21 -8.53 -19.79
N ILE A 277 -13.18 -7.90 -20.46
CA ILE A 277 -14.40 -7.42 -19.82
C ILE A 277 -15.59 -8.26 -20.25
N GLU A 278 -16.55 -8.36 -19.34
CA GLU A 278 -17.85 -8.97 -19.54
C GLU A 278 -18.94 -7.91 -19.44
N LEU A 279 -20.00 -8.11 -20.22
CA LEU A 279 -21.19 -7.26 -20.25
C LEU A 279 -22.30 -7.87 -19.38
N SER A 280 -23.10 -7.05 -18.71
CA SER A 280 -24.35 -7.48 -18.10
C SER A 280 -25.37 -6.34 -18.14
N PRO A 281 -26.64 -6.56 -18.53
CA PRO A 281 -27.19 -7.78 -19.15
C PRO A 281 -26.69 -8.00 -20.59
N PHE A 282 -27.11 -9.08 -21.26
CA PHE A 282 -26.74 -9.38 -22.65
C PHE A 282 -27.76 -8.92 -23.69
N SER A 283 -28.91 -8.41 -23.24
CA SER A 283 -29.92 -7.81 -24.09
C SER A 283 -30.63 -6.68 -23.36
N HIS A 284 -31.30 -5.80 -24.11
CA HIS A 284 -32.07 -4.69 -23.57
C HIS A 284 -33.34 -4.48 -24.37
N GLN A 285 -34.45 -4.24 -23.65
CA GLN A 285 -35.76 -3.94 -24.22
C GLN A 285 -36.30 -2.66 -23.59
N GLU A 286 -36.54 -1.64 -24.41
CA GLU A 286 -37.07 -0.36 -23.98
C GLU A 286 -38.03 0.21 -25.03
N GLN A 287 -39.03 0.96 -24.58
CA GLN A 287 -40.00 1.57 -25.48
C GLN A 287 -39.32 2.62 -26.38
N GLY A 288 -39.58 2.56 -27.68
CA GLY A 288 -39.01 3.49 -28.66
C GLY A 288 -37.67 3.04 -29.26
N LEU A 289 -36.99 2.05 -28.64
CA LEU A 289 -35.77 1.46 -29.18
C LEU A 289 -36.02 0.06 -29.78
N PRO A 290 -35.22 -0.35 -30.78
CA PRO A 290 -35.16 -1.75 -31.16
C PRO A 290 -34.69 -2.62 -29.99
N THR A 291 -35.19 -3.85 -29.92
CA THR A 291 -34.67 -4.83 -28.95
C THR A 291 -33.21 -5.09 -29.30
N VAL A 292 -32.29 -4.79 -28.39
CA VAL A 292 -30.85 -4.95 -28.59
C VAL A 292 -30.42 -6.27 -27.99
N ILE A 293 -29.74 -7.11 -28.76
CA ILE A 293 -29.20 -8.39 -28.29
C ILE A 293 -27.72 -8.46 -28.68
N THR A 294 -26.88 -8.82 -27.73
CA THR A 294 -25.43 -8.87 -27.92
C THR A 294 -24.96 -10.27 -28.26
N GLN A 295 -23.98 -10.38 -29.18
CA GLN A 295 -23.42 -11.67 -29.61
C GLN A 295 -21.91 -11.59 -29.79
N GLY A 296 -21.24 -12.72 -29.56
CA GLY A 296 -19.78 -12.84 -29.68
C GLY A 296 -19.02 -12.10 -28.60
N ASP A 297 -17.89 -11.49 -28.97
CA ASP A 297 -16.99 -10.79 -28.04
C ASP A 297 -17.65 -9.58 -27.36
N THR A 298 -18.83 -9.13 -27.83
CA THR A 298 -19.64 -8.10 -27.18
C THR A 298 -20.05 -8.53 -25.76
N GLN A 299 -20.35 -9.82 -25.56
CA GLN A 299 -20.79 -10.38 -24.28
C GLN A 299 -19.62 -10.56 -23.30
N ILE A 300 -18.54 -11.18 -23.76
CA ILE A 300 -17.33 -11.42 -22.99
C ILE A 300 -16.13 -11.40 -23.94
N ASP A 301 -15.09 -10.65 -23.59
CA ASP A 301 -13.90 -10.51 -24.42
C ASP A 301 -13.11 -11.83 -24.50
N PRO A 302 -12.52 -12.17 -25.67
CA PRO A 302 -11.78 -13.40 -25.84
C PRO A 302 -10.32 -13.26 -25.40
N ASN A 303 -9.64 -14.41 -25.25
CA ASN A 303 -8.19 -14.47 -25.26
C ASN A 303 -7.68 -15.21 -26.52
N TYR A 304 -6.77 -14.56 -27.25
CA TYR A 304 -6.24 -15.06 -28.53
C TYR A 304 -5.45 -16.38 -28.41
N PHE A 305 -4.90 -16.69 -27.24
CA PHE A 305 -4.17 -17.93 -26.99
C PHE A 305 -5.11 -19.12 -26.75
N LEU A 306 -6.24 -18.88 -26.09
CA LEU A 306 -7.24 -19.91 -25.80
C LEU A 306 -8.04 -20.33 -27.05
N ALA A 307 -8.11 -19.46 -28.08
CA ALA A 307 -8.70 -19.75 -29.39
C ALA A 307 -10.16 -20.27 -29.40
N HIS A 308 -10.90 -20.04 -28.31
CA HIS A 308 -12.26 -20.53 -28.07
C HIS A 308 -13.38 -19.51 -28.40
N GLY A 309 -13.08 -18.21 -28.45
CA GLY A 309 -14.11 -17.16 -28.55
C GLY A 309 -15.11 -17.30 -29.71
N ILE A 310 -14.65 -17.72 -30.89
CA ILE A 310 -15.54 -17.92 -32.06
C ILE A 310 -16.48 -19.12 -31.85
N ILE A 311 -15.98 -20.24 -31.31
CA ILE A 311 -16.77 -21.45 -31.08
C ILE A 311 -17.82 -21.18 -30.01
N ASP A 312 -17.39 -20.65 -28.87
CA ASP A 312 -18.30 -20.34 -27.76
C ASP A 312 -19.37 -19.33 -28.20
N SER A 313 -19.02 -18.38 -29.07
CA SER A 313 -19.99 -17.47 -29.67
C SER A 313 -21.04 -18.18 -30.53
N PHE A 314 -20.65 -19.17 -31.34
CA PHE A 314 -21.62 -19.90 -32.17
C PHE A 314 -22.57 -20.73 -31.31
N ASP A 315 -22.08 -21.31 -30.22
CA ASP A 315 -22.92 -22.06 -29.26
C ASP A 315 -23.96 -21.13 -28.61
N ARG A 316 -23.57 -19.95 -28.14
CA ARG A 316 -24.51 -18.95 -27.58
C ARG A 316 -25.51 -18.42 -28.60
N ILE A 317 -25.10 -18.20 -29.85
CA ILE A 317 -26.01 -17.83 -30.94
C ILE A 317 -27.04 -18.92 -31.18
N ASP A 318 -26.64 -20.20 -31.18
CA ASP A 318 -27.58 -21.30 -31.34
C ASP A 318 -28.57 -21.37 -30.16
N GLN A 319 -28.16 -21.07 -28.93
CA GLN A 319 -29.08 -20.97 -27.79
C GLN A 319 -30.07 -19.80 -27.95
N MET A 320 -29.58 -18.62 -28.36
CA MET A 320 -30.44 -17.46 -28.66
C MET A 320 -31.55 -17.85 -29.64
N ILE A 321 -31.20 -18.54 -30.72
CA ILE A 321 -32.16 -18.93 -31.77
C ILE A 321 -33.18 -19.93 -31.25
N LYS A 322 -32.78 -20.89 -30.39
CA LYS A 322 -33.72 -21.85 -29.77
C LYS A 322 -34.73 -21.16 -28.84
N GLY A 323 -34.33 -20.09 -28.16
CA GLY A 323 -35.20 -19.30 -27.28
C GLY A 323 -36.18 -18.38 -28.01
N MET A 324 -36.03 -18.18 -29.33
CA MET A 324 -36.90 -17.32 -30.14
C MET A 324 -38.11 -18.09 -30.69
N LYS A 325 -39.28 -17.44 -30.72
CA LYS A 325 -40.42 -17.91 -31.53
C LYS A 325 -40.53 -17.08 -32.80
N ILE A 326 -40.48 -17.75 -33.94
CA ILE A 326 -40.54 -17.13 -35.26
C ILE A 326 -41.81 -17.60 -35.97
N SER A 327 -42.59 -16.66 -36.49
CA SER A 327 -43.82 -16.94 -37.23
C SER A 327 -44.05 -15.85 -38.28
N GLY A 328 -44.51 -16.26 -39.48
CA GLY A 328 -44.78 -15.34 -40.59
C GLY A 328 -43.59 -14.47 -40.96
N GLY A 329 -42.37 -15.04 -40.98
CA GLY A 329 -41.15 -14.31 -41.33
C GLY A 329 -40.56 -13.42 -40.24
N LYS A 330 -41.18 -13.35 -39.04
CA LYS A 330 -40.84 -12.39 -37.98
C LYS A 330 -40.61 -13.06 -36.63
N ILE A 331 -39.76 -12.45 -35.81
CA ILE A 331 -39.59 -12.84 -34.40
C ILE A 331 -40.78 -12.29 -33.61
N ILE A 332 -41.66 -13.18 -33.15
CA ILE A 332 -42.88 -12.82 -32.39
C ILE A 332 -42.66 -12.87 -30.88
N TYR A 333 -41.59 -13.53 -30.43
CA TYR A 333 -41.25 -13.65 -29.01
C TYR A 333 -39.75 -13.80 -28.81
N PHE A 334 -39.21 -13.00 -27.89
CA PHE A 334 -37.88 -13.12 -27.32
C PHE A 334 -37.96 -12.59 -25.88
N GLN A 335 -37.52 -13.40 -24.91
CA GLN A 335 -37.54 -13.04 -23.50
C GLN A 335 -36.09 -12.95 -23.00
N GLN A 336 -35.76 -11.82 -22.40
CA GLN A 336 -34.41 -11.47 -21.97
C GLN A 336 -33.85 -12.38 -20.85
N GLN A 337 -34.61 -12.62 -19.79
CA GLN A 337 -34.24 -13.48 -18.65
C GLN A 337 -34.04 -14.95 -19.06
N ASP A 338 -34.87 -15.49 -19.96
CA ASP A 338 -34.72 -16.85 -20.49
C ASP A 338 -33.42 -16.95 -21.28
N TYR A 339 -33.15 -15.98 -22.14
CA TYR A 339 -31.88 -15.92 -22.88
C TYR A 339 -30.67 -15.81 -21.95
N GLU A 340 -30.73 -14.92 -20.95
CA GLU A 340 -29.66 -14.77 -19.95
C GLU A 340 -29.42 -16.07 -19.17
N HIS A 341 -30.49 -16.76 -18.77
CA HIS A 341 -30.40 -18.05 -18.09
C HIS A 341 -29.74 -19.11 -18.98
N ASP A 342 -30.16 -19.21 -20.23
CA ASP A 342 -29.71 -20.25 -21.16
C ASP A 342 -28.23 -20.11 -21.55
N VAL A 343 -27.70 -18.89 -21.62
CA VAL A 343 -26.29 -18.66 -21.97
C VAL A 343 -25.34 -18.61 -20.77
N GLN A 344 -25.86 -18.59 -19.54
CA GLN A 344 -25.06 -18.39 -18.34
C GLN A 344 -23.99 -19.47 -18.18
N LEU A 345 -24.31 -20.74 -18.45
CA LEU A 345 -23.35 -21.85 -18.33
C LEU A 345 -22.17 -21.70 -19.29
N ASP A 346 -22.44 -21.34 -20.55
CA ASP A 346 -21.41 -21.15 -21.57
C ASP A 346 -20.52 -19.94 -21.26
N LEU A 347 -21.11 -18.88 -20.68
CA LEU A 347 -20.36 -17.70 -20.22
C LEU A 347 -19.51 -17.99 -19.00
N GLU A 348 -20.03 -18.74 -18.01
CA GLU A 348 -19.27 -19.15 -16.82
C GLU A 348 -18.03 -19.95 -17.24
N LYS A 349 -18.21 -20.93 -18.12
CA LYS A 349 -17.09 -21.72 -18.66
C LYS A 349 -16.04 -20.84 -19.37
N HIS A 350 -16.49 -19.84 -20.13
CA HIS A 350 -15.58 -18.89 -20.78
C HIS A 350 -14.84 -18.03 -19.74
N ARG A 351 -15.55 -17.54 -18.73
CA ARG A 351 -15.01 -16.74 -17.62
C ARG A 351 -13.95 -17.52 -16.84
N GLU A 352 -14.26 -18.74 -16.44
CA GLU A 352 -13.33 -19.63 -15.72
C GLU A 352 -12.07 -19.91 -16.54
N ALA A 353 -12.19 -20.14 -17.85
CA ALA A 353 -11.05 -20.36 -18.73
C ALA A 353 -10.13 -19.12 -18.80
N LEU A 354 -10.71 -17.91 -18.87
CA LEU A 354 -9.94 -16.67 -18.81
C LEU A 354 -9.26 -16.48 -17.45
N ILE A 355 -9.99 -16.68 -16.35
CA ILE A 355 -9.43 -16.57 -14.99
C ILE A 355 -8.26 -17.53 -14.81
N ALA A 356 -8.45 -18.80 -15.18
CA ALA A 356 -7.41 -19.82 -15.08
C ALA A 356 -6.16 -19.44 -15.91
N HIS A 357 -6.37 -18.95 -17.13
CA HIS A 357 -5.29 -18.54 -18.03
C HIS A 357 -4.44 -17.40 -17.46
N TYR A 358 -5.07 -16.32 -16.98
CA TYR A 358 -4.32 -15.18 -16.46
C TYR A 358 -3.69 -15.47 -15.10
N LYS A 359 -4.33 -16.33 -14.28
CA LYS A 359 -3.72 -16.85 -13.06
C LYS A 359 -2.46 -17.66 -13.34
N GLU A 360 -2.49 -18.57 -14.32
CA GLU A 360 -1.31 -19.32 -14.75
C GLU A 360 -0.21 -18.38 -15.25
N ARG A 361 -0.58 -17.36 -16.03
CA ARG A 361 0.39 -16.39 -16.57
C ARG A 361 1.04 -15.56 -15.47
N LYS A 362 0.27 -15.11 -14.48
CA LYS A 362 0.78 -14.40 -13.30
C LYS A 362 1.72 -15.27 -12.49
N GLU A 363 1.35 -16.52 -12.25
CA GLU A 363 2.18 -17.47 -11.49
C GLU A 363 3.50 -17.76 -12.22
N TYR A 364 3.48 -17.85 -13.55
CA TYR A 364 4.71 -17.94 -14.35
C TYR A 364 5.69 -16.81 -14.02
N PHE A 365 5.23 -15.55 -13.97
CA PHE A 365 6.10 -14.41 -13.66
C PHE A 365 6.69 -14.53 -12.24
N ILE A 366 5.85 -14.91 -11.27
CA ILE A 366 6.26 -15.06 -9.87
C ILE A 366 7.31 -16.16 -9.72
N VAL A 367 7.07 -17.35 -10.27
CA VAL A 367 8.00 -18.49 -10.19
C VAL A 367 9.33 -18.17 -10.89
N TRP A 368 9.28 -17.42 -12.00
CA TRP A 368 10.47 -17.05 -12.75
C TRP A 368 11.40 -16.10 -12.01
N LEU A 369 10.95 -15.37 -10.98
CA LEU A 369 11.83 -14.50 -10.20
C LEU A 369 13.01 -15.27 -9.58
N GLN A 370 12.78 -16.47 -9.05
CA GLN A 370 13.84 -17.30 -8.46
C GLN A 370 14.83 -17.78 -9.52
N LYS A 371 14.32 -18.18 -10.69
CA LYS A 371 15.17 -18.60 -11.82
C LYS A 371 16.00 -17.41 -12.31
N ALA A 372 15.37 -16.29 -12.60
CA ALA A 372 16.05 -15.08 -13.03
C ALA A 372 17.14 -14.67 -12.04
N LYS A 373 16.87 -14.69 -10.72
CA LYS A 373 17.88 -14.41 -9.70
C LYS A 373 19.15 -15.26 -9.91
N ALA A 374 18.99 -16.59 -9.99
CA ALA A 374 20.11 -17.50 -10.18
C ALA A 374 20.87 -17.25 -11.49
N TYR A 375 20.15 -16.91 -12.57
CA TYR A 375 20.77 -16.57 -13.86
C TYR A 375 21.60 -15.27 -13.77
N TYR A 376 21.06 -14.21 -13.15
CA TYR A 376 21.77 -12.94 -12.98
C TYR A 376 22.98 -13.08 -12.03
N GLU A 377 22.87 -13.83 -10.94
CA GLU A 377 23.99 -14.10 -10.02
C GLU A 377 25.16 -14.78 -10.75
N VAL A 378 24.89 -15.80 -11.57
CA VAL A 378 25.92 -16.44 -12.38
C VAL A 378 26.44 -15.52 -13.50
N ALA A 379 25.59 -14.65 -14.05
CA ALA A 379 26.01 -13.68 -15.07
C ALA A 379 26.98 -12.62 -14.53
N ILE A 380 26.81 -12.18 -13.28
CA ILE A 380 27.71 -11.24 -12.57
C ILE A 380 29.14 -11.78 -12.52
N ASP A 381 29.30 -13.09 -12.29
CA ASP A 381 30.62 -13.74 -12.22
C ASP A 381 31.23 -14.01 -13.60
N ARG A 382 30.39 -14.12 -14.64
CA ARG A 382 30.81 -14.46 -16.01
C ARG A 382 31.08 -13.24 -16.88
N THR A 383 30.46 -12.10 -16.59
CA THR A 383 30.72 -10.88 -17.37
C THR A 383 32.12 -10.34 -17.11
N LYS A 384 32.75 -9.81 -18.16
CA LYS A 384 34.03 -9.10 -18.09
C LYS A 384 33.85 -7.58 -18.06
N LEU A 385 32.62 -7.09 -18.22
CA LEU A 385 32.28 -5.68 -18.33
C LEU A 385 31.85 -5.14 -16.96
N PRO A 386 32.58 -4.18 -16.35
CA PRO A 386 32.23 -3.63 -15.05
C PRO A 386 30.83 -3.01 -14.99
N GLU A 387 30.40 -2.36 -16.06
CA GLU A 387 29.07 -1.75 -16.19
C GLU A 387 27.95 -2.80 -16.18
N GLU A 388 28.13 -3.95 -16.85
CA GLU A 388 27.19 -5.07 -16.80
C GLU A 388 27.13 -5.65 -15.38
N LYS A 389 28.28 -5.75 -14.71
CA LYS A 389 28.33 -6.28 -13.35
C LYS A 389 27.51 -5.44 -12.37
N LEU A 390 27.63 -4.12 -12.45
CA LEU A 390 26.84 -3.19 -11.64
C LEU A 390 25.35 -3.27 -11.99
N LEU A 391 25.01 -3.28 -13.28
CA LEU A 391 23.63 -3.39 -13.75
C LEU A 391 22.98 -4.71 -13.27
N PHE A 392 23.65 -5.84 -13.44
CA PHE A 392 23.14 -7.14 -13.02
C PHE A 392 22.97 -7.21 -11.50
N ALA A 393 23.88 -6.62 -10.71
CA ALA A 393 23.74 -6.55 -9.26
C ALA A 393 22.51 -5.72 -8.83
N GLU A 394 22.23 -4.60 -9.52
CA GLU A 394 21.00 -3.83 -9.32
C GLU A 394 19.75 -4.68 -9.60
N ARG A 395 19.78 -5.47 -10.69
CA ARG A 395 18.67 -6.35 -11.07
C ARG A 395 18.45 -7.47 -10.06
N VAL A 396 19.51 -8.08 -9.52
CA VAL A 396 19.38 -9.05 -8.41
C VAL A 396 18.69 -8.40 -7.21
N LYS A 397 19.06 -7.17 -6.84
CA LYS A 397 18.40 -6.44 -5.75
C LYS A 397 16.91 -6.24 -6.05
N GLU A 398 16.55 -5.79 -7.24
CA GLU A 398 15.15 -5.63 -7.67
C GLU A 398 14.37 -6.96 -7.59
N ILE A 399 14.94 -8.04 -8.13
CA ILE A 399 14.34 -9.39 -8.10
C ILE A 399 14.08 -9.84 -6.64
N GLU A 400 15.05 -9.65 -5.75
CA GLU A 400 14.88 -9.97 -4.32
C GLU A 400 13.76 -9.16 -3.66
N GLY A 401 13.62 -7.89 -4.04
CA GLY A 401 12.50 -7.06 -3.61
C GLY A 401 11.15 -7.60 -4.05
N ARG A 402 11.03 -8.01 -5.32
CA ARG A 402 9.80 -8.61 -5.86
C ARG A 402 9.47 -9.97 -5.24
N ILE A 403 10.49 -10.81 -5.00
CA ILE A 403 10.33 -12.08 -4.27
C ILE A 403 9.76 -11.82 -2.87
N ALA A 404 10.34 -10.86 -2.15
CA ALA A 404 9.86 -10.50 -0.81
C ALA A 404 8.41 -10.00 -0.83
N TYR A 405 8.07 -9.16 -1.80
CA TYR A 405 6.69 -8.68 -2.02
C TYR A 405 5.70 -9.83 -2.26
N HIS A 406 5.97 -10.73 -3.20
CA HIS A 406 5.06 -11.85 -3.48
C HIS A 406 4.96 -12.85 -2.33
N ASN A 407 6.04 -13.07 -1.58
CA ASN A 407 6.01 -13.88 -0.37
C ASN A 407 5.09 -13.24 0.70
N ALA A 408 5.14 -11.92 0.86
CA ALA A 408 4.23 -11.22 1.76
C ALA A 408 2.77 -11.37 1.33
N LEU A 409 2.47 -11.17 0.05
CA LEU A 409 1.12 -11.34 -0.48
C LEU A 409 0.58 -12.75 -0.29
N LYS A 410 1.45 -13.77 -0.43
CA LYS A 410 1.10 -15.16 -0.16
C LYS A 410 0.71 -15.35 1.31
N ILE A 411 1.50 -14.83 2.25
CA ILE A 411 1.19 -14.88 3.69
C ILE A 411 -0.14 -14.18 3.98
N VAL A 412 -0.36 -12.99 3.40
CA VAL A 412 -1.61 -12.23 3.58
C VAL A 412 -2.81 -13.06 3.11
N ARG A 413 -2.75 -13.62 1.92
CA ARG A 413 -3.85 -14.37 1.31
C ARG A 413 -4.12 -15.70 2.02
N GLU A 414 -3.08 -16.47 2.31
CA GLU A 414 -3.23 -17.85 2.77
C GLU A 414 -3.36 -17.97 4.29
N LYS A 415 -2.75 -17.05 5.05
CA LYS A 415 -2.72 -17.12 6.52
C LYS A 415 -3.56 -16.02 7.16
N ILE A 416 -3.30 -14.75 6.82
CA ILE A 416 -3.92 -13.59 7.49
C ILE A 416 -5.42 -13.48 7.16
N SER A 417 -5.81 -13.62 5.89
CA SER A 417 -7.22 -13.54 5.49
C SER A 417 -8.10 -14.67 6.04
N VAL A 418 -7.50 -15.79 6.46
CA VAL A 418 -8.21 -16.93 7.06
C VAL A 418 -8.33 -16.75 8.58
N ALA A 419 -7.20 -16.54 9.25
CA ALA A 419 -7.15 -16.33 10.70
C ALA A 419 -5.87 -15.56 11.07
N PRO A 420 -5.94 -14.24 11.33
CA PRO A 420 -4.76 -13.43 11.58
C PRO A 420 -4.08 -13.84 12.89
N LYS A 421 -2.80 -14.22 12.81
CA LYS A 421 -1.90 -14.46 13.94
C LYS A 421 -0.79 -13.43 13.94
N LEU A 422 -0.32 -13.04 15.12
CA LEU A 422 0.74 -12.03 15.27
C LEU A 422 2.01 -12.40 14.47
N LEU A 423 2.49 -13.64 14.58
CA LEU A 423 3.68 -14.09 13.85
C LEU A 423 3.56 -13.96 12.34
N ASP A 424 2.39 -14.27 11.77
CA ASP A 424 2.16 -14.16 10.33
C ASP A 424 2.09 -12.69 9.88
N LEU A 425 1.55 -11.80 10.73
CA LEU A 425 1.54 -10.35 10.49
C LEU A 425 2.96 -9.76 10.54
N ILE A 426 3.78 -10.18 11.51
CA ILE A 426 5.19 -9.77 11.61
C ILE A 426 5.97 -10.26 10.40
N GLU A 427 5.82 -11.54 10.03
CA GLU A 427 6.48 -12.11 8.85
C GLU A 427 6.10 -11.33 7.59
N ALA A 428 4.81 -11.07 7.35
CA ALA A 428 4.35 -10.29 6.20
C ALA A 428 4.93 -8.86 6.22
N LYS A 429 4.95 -8.19 7.38
CA LYS A 429 5.52 -6.85 7.55
C LYS A 429 7.01 -6.83 7.18
N GLU A 430 7.80 -7.75 7.71
CA GLU A 430 9.24 -7.82 7.42
C GLU A 430 9.51 -8.04 5.93
N ARG A 431 8.73 -8.90 5.27
CA ARG A 431 8.84 -9.15 3.83
C ARG A 431 8.48 -7.90 3.00
N LEU A 432 7.45 -7.15 3.39
CA LEU A 432 7.10 -5.90 2.72
C LEU A 432 8.15 -4.80 2.97
N MET A 433 8.70 -4.70 4.17
CA MET A 433 9.79 -3.76 4.47
C MET A 433 11.04 -4.07 3.64
N LEU A 434 11.40 -5.35 3.51
CA LEU A 434 12.47 -5.79 2.62
C LEU A 434 12.18 -5.45 1.16
N ALA A 435 10.92 -5.64 0.72
CA ALA A 435 10.50 -5.23 -0.61
C ALA A 435 10.69 -3.72 -0.82
N LEU A 436 10.23 -2.87 0.10
CA LEU A 436 10.43 -1.42 0.01
C LEU A 436 11.90 -0.99 0.00
N GLN A 437 12.79 -1.69 0.70
CA GLN A 437 14.21 -1.39 0.67
C GLN A 437 14.87 -1.71 -0.68
N LYS A 438 14.36 -2.72 -1.38
CA LYS A 438 14.98 -3.30 -2.57
C LYS A 438 14.33 -2.93 -3.90
N LEU A 439 13.03 -2.64 -3.90
CA LEU A 439 12.28 -2.25 -5.08
C LEU A 439 12.64 -0.84 -5.57
N PRO A 440 12.64 -0.59 -6.89
CA PRO A 440 12.80 0.75 -7.47
C PRO A 440 11.82 1.75 -6.88
N SER A 441 12.26 3.01 -6.72
CA SER A 441 11.46 4.09 -6.11
C SER A 441 10.13 4.35 -6.83
N VAL A 442 10.10 4.14 -8.15
CA VAL A 442 8.91 4.27 -8.99
C VAL A 442 8.55 2.89 -9.52
N SER A 443 7.79 2.12 -8.75
CA SER A 443 7.24 0.82 -9.17
C SER A 443 5.86 0.58 -8.53
N LYS A 444 4.97 -0.10 -9.27
CA LYS A 444 3.62 -0.42 -8.80
C LYS A 444 3.66 -1.32 -7.56
N GLU A 445 4.60 -2.26 -7.50
CA GLU A 445 4.78 -3.14 -6.34
C GLU A 445 5.23 -2.37 -5.08
N ARG A 446 6.04 -1.31 -5.23
CA ARG A 446 6.45 -0.47 -4.09
C ARG A 446 5.29 0.36 -3.56
N GLU A 447 4.44 0.88 -4.44
CA GLU A 447 3.22 1.59 -4.05
C GLU A 447 2.25 0.66 -3.32
N ASP A 448 1.94 -0.52 -3.89
CA ASP A 448 1.08 -1.50 -3.24
C ASP A 448 1.67 -1.97 -1.91
N ALA A 449 2.98 -2.25 -1.83
CA ALA A 449 3.64 -2.62 -0.59
C ALA A 449 3.47 -1.58 0.53
N ASN A 450 3.56 -0.29 0.20
CA ASN A 450 3.27 0.79 1.17
C ASN A 450 1.80 0.77 1.62
N GLN A 451 0.85 0.57 0.70
CA GLN A 451 -0.56 0.47 1.04
C GLN A 451 -0.83 -0.76 1.92
N LYS A 452 -0.23 -1.92 1.61
CA LYS A 452 -0.36 -3.14 2.42
C LYS A 452 0.25 -2.98 3.81
N LEU A 453 1.38 -2.29 3.96
CA LEU A 453 1.95 -1.99 5.28
C LEU A 453 1.01 -1.12 6.14
N LYS A 454 0.32 -0.14 5.54
CA LYS A 454 -0.71 0.63 6.26
C LYS A 454 -1.85 -0.24 6.76
N LEU A 455 -2.32 -1.18 5.92
CA LEU A 455 -3.34 -2.16 6.34
C LEU A 455 -2.83 -3.08 7.45
N LEU A 456 -1.58 -3.56 7.35
CA LEU A 456 -0.97 -4.40 8.38
C LEU A 456 -0.82 -3.67 9.72
N LEU A 457 -0.53 -2.37 9.73
CA LEU A 457 -0.48 -1.58 10.97
C LEU A 457 -1.79 -1.69 11.75
N SER A 458 -2.93 -1.45 11.08
CA SER A 458 -4.25 -1.58 11.71
C SER A 458 -4.55 -3.01 12.15
N MET A 459 -4.14 -4.02 11.38
CA MET A 459 -4.32 -5.43 11.76
C MET A 459 -3.47 -5.81 12.99
N ILE A 460 -2.24 -5.32 13.09
CA ILE A 460 -1.35 -5.56 14.24
C ILE A 460 -1.91 -4.86 15.50
N GLN A 461 -2.47 -3.66 15.36
CA GLN A 461 -3.15 -2.98 16.46
C GLN A 461 -4.36 -3.79 16.97
N ASN A 462 -5.17 -4.29 16.05
CA ASN A 462 -6.36 -5.07 16.38
C ASN A 462 -6.01 -6.42 17.02
N ILE A 463 -4.95 -7.11 16.56
CA ILE A 463 -4.51 -8.34 17.21
C ILE A 463 -3.95 -8.06 18.61
N GLY A 464 -3.23 -6.96 18.80
CA GLY A 464 -2.76 -6.52 20.12
C GLY A 464 -3.92 -6.27 21.08
N GLU A 465 -4.96 -5.57 20.63
CA GLU A 465 -6.19 -5.35 21.41
C GLU A 465 -6.88 -6.66 21.79
N LYS A 466 -7.03 -7.58 20.84
CA LYS A 466 -7.61 -8.90 21.11
C LYS A 466 -6.79 -9.68 22.14
N LEU A 467 -5.46 -9.72 21.98
CA LEU A 467 -4.55 -10.40 22.91
C LEU A 467 -4.61 -9.79 24.30
N TYR A 468 -4.74 -8.46 24.39
CA TYR A 468 -4.92 -7.76 25.66
C TYR A 468 -6.23 -8.16 26.35
N GLN A 469 -7.33 -8.28 25.60
CA GLN A 469 -8.64 -8.73 26.12
C GLN A 469 -8.65 -10.22 26.54
N GLU A 470 -7.76 -11.03 25.95
CA GLU A 470 -7.55 -12.44 26.29
C GLU A 470 -6.53 -12.63 27.43
N ASP A 471 -6.16 -11.55 28.14
CA ASP A 471 -5.15 -11.51 29.22
C ASP A 471 -3.74 -11.98 28.79
N ASN A 472 -3.45 -12.01 27.49
CA ASN A 472 -2.14 -12.36 26.94
C ASN A 472 -1.27 -11.11 26.76
N PHE A 473 -0.97 -10.45 27.88
CA PHE A 473 -0.31 -9.14 27.89
C PHE A 473 1.10 -9.15 27.30
N SER A 474 1.82 -10.28 27.37
CA SER A 474 3.17 -10.38 26.78
C SER A 474 3.11 -10.31 25.25
N LEU A 475 2.18 -11.03 24.62
CA LEU A 475 2.02 -10.98 23.16
C LEU A 475 1.33 -9.68 22.72
N ALA A 476 0.43 -9.12 23.54
CA ALA A 476 -0.15 -7.81 23.26
C ALA A 476 0.91 -6.71 23.23
N LEU A 477 1.84 -6.72 24.20
CA LEU A 477 2.97 -5.80 24.25
C LEU A 477 3.86 -5.93 23.00
N GLU A 478 4.19 -7.16 22.59
CA GLU A 478 4.94 -7.43 21.36
C GLU A 478 4.21 -6.86 20.13
N ALA A 479 2.90 -7.09 20.01
CA ALA A 479 2.09 -6.54 18.92
C ALA A 479 2.13 -5.01 18.88
N TYR A 480 1.97 -4.34 20.02
CA TYR A 480 2.02 -2.87 20.06
C TYR A 480 3.41 -2.32 19.76
N GLN A 481 4.47 -2.99 20.20
CA GLN A 481 5.84 -2.62 19.84
C GLN A 481 6.07 -2.74 18.33
N GLU A 482 5.57 -3.81 17.71
CA GLU A 482 5.66 -4.02 16.27
C GLU A 482 4.85 -3.00 15.46
N ALA A 483 3.66 -2.64 15.95
CA ALA A 483 2.87 -1.56 15.39
C ALA A 483 3.60 -0.20 15.49
N LEU A 484 4.24 0.09 16.63
CA LEU A 484 4.98 1.34 16.85
C LEU A 484 6.21 1.43 15.95
N ASN A 485 6.94 0.32 15.81
CA ASN A 485 8.07 0.25 14.89
C ASN A 485 7.61 0.51 13.44
N LEU A 486 6.47 -0.04 13.05
CA LEU A 486 5.91 0.17 11.71
C LEU A 486 5.41 1.60 11.50
N SER A 487 4.71 2.21 12.47
CA SER A 487 4.22 3.59 12.33
C SER A 487 5.36 4.59 12.14
N ARG A 488 6.48 4.41 12.84
CA ARG A 488 7.68 5.27 12.74
C ARG A 488 8.36 5.22 11.37
N THR A 489 8.11 4.17 10.58
CA THR A 489 8.63 4.04 9.21
C THR A 489 7.74 4.72 8.17
N GLN A 490 6.53 5.13 8.52
CA GLN A 490 5.61 5.81 7.60
C GLN A 490 5.95 7.30 7.46
N VAL A 491 5.68 7.85 6.27
CA VAL A 491 5.87 9.27 5.95
C VAL A 491 4.55 9.82 5.37
N PRO A 492 3.94 10.85 5.99
CA PRO A 492 4.31 11.47 7.26
C PRO A 492 4.09 10.54 8.47
N ARG A 493 4.79 10.81 9.57
CA ARG A 493 4.55 10.10 10.84
C ARG A 493 3.24 10.56 11.45
N ASP A 494 2.49 9.62 12.02
CA ASP A 494 1.27 9.90 12.77
C ASP A 494 1.57 9.83 14.27
N GLU A 495 1.88 11.00 14.84
CA GLU A 495 2.18 11.14 16.27
C GLU A 495 1.02 10.69 17.16
N THR A 496 -0.23 10.82 16.70
CA THR A 496 -1.41 10.40 17.46
C THR A 496 -1.43 8.88 17.61
N ILE A 497 -1.13 8.14 16.54
CA ILE A 497 -1.02 6.69 16.58
C ILE A 497 0.14 6.26 17.49
N GLU A 498 1.30 6.91 17.40
CA GLU A 498 2.47 6.59 18.24
C GLU A 498 2.15 6.76 19.73
N VAL A 499 1.55 7.89 20.12
CA VAL A 499 1.15 8.17 21.49
C VAL A 499 0.10 7.17 22.00
N SER A 500 -0.88 6.80 21.17
CA SER A 500 -1.88 5.78 21.52
C SER A 500 -1.23 4.41 21.75
N LEU A 501 -0.28 4.00 20.90
CA LEU A 501 0.45 2.74 21.05
C LEU A 501 1.28 2.71 22.34
N HIS A 502 1.94 3.82 22.67
CA HIS A 502 2.66 3.96 23.93
C HIS A 502 1.75 3.79 25.15
N ALA A 503 0.56 4.41 25.16
CA ALA A 503 -0.41 4.23 26.24
C ALA A 503 -0.81 2.76 26.43
N LYS A 504 -1.06 2.04 25.32
CA LYS A 504 -1.36 0.60 25.36
C LYS A 504 -0.18 -0.24 25.87
N MET A 505 1.05 0.09 25.48
CA MET A 505 2.25 -0.58 25.99
C MET A 505 2.43 -0.35 27.50
N ILE A 506 2.20 0.86 28.01
CA ILE A 506 2.25 1.19 29.44
C ILE A 506 1.21 0.38 30.21
N SER A 507 -0.01 0.25 29.67
CA SER A 507 -1.05 -0.60 30.25
C SER A 507 -0.63 -2.09 30.30
N CYS A 508 0.02 -2.60 29.25
CA CYS A 508 0.58 -3.95 29.25
C CYS A 508 1.69 -4.13 30.28
N TYR A 509 2.61 -3.17 30.42
CA TYR A 509 3.66 -3.21 31.44
C TYR A 509 3.08 -3.30 32.85
N ARG A 510 2.03 -2.53 33.16
CA ARG A 510 1.29 -2.66 34.43
C ARG A 510 0.77 -4.09 34.61
N LYS A 511 0.05 -4.61 33.61
CA LYS A 511 -0.58 -5.95 33.69
C LYS A 511 0.42 -7.10 33.79
N LEU A 512 1.66 -6.89 33.33
CA LEU A 512 2.78 -7.82 33.47
C LEU A 512 3.57 -7.64 34.78
N HIS A 513 3.13 -6.76 35.68
CA HIS A 513 3.85 -6.38 36.90
C HIS A 513 5.27 -5.85 36.64
N LEU A 514 5.43 -5.09 35.56
CA LEU A 514 6.66 -4.37 35.18
C LEU A 514 6.47 -2.86 35.37
N GLY A 515 6.11 -2.46 36.59
CA GLY A 515 5.76 -1.09 36.97
C GLY A 515 6.88 -0.07 36.73
N ASP A 516 8.13 -0.41 36.99
CA ASP A 516 9.28 0.46 36.69
C ASP A 516 9.35 0.83 35.19
N LYS A 517 9.08 -0.13 34.30
CA LYS A 517 9.03 0.11 32.85
C LYS A 517 7.81 0.94 32.46
N ALA A 518 6.65 0.70 33.09
CA ALA A 518 5.46 1.50 32.87
C ALA A 518 5.68 2.97 33.22
N LEU A 519 6.28 3.25 34.37
CA LEU A 519 6.57 4.61 34.85
C LEU A 519 7.61 5.31 33.98
N LEU A 520 8.69 4.61 33.60
CA LEU A 520 9.74 5.15 32.73
C LEU A 520 9.17 5.54 31.36
N GLN A 521 8.40 4.64 30.74
CA GLN A 521 7.77 4.89 29.45
C GLN A 521 6.73 6.03 29.51
N ALA A 522 5.96 6.12 30.60
CA ALA A 522 5.01 7.20 30.82
C ALA A 522 5.71 8.57 30.89
N ARG A 523 6.83 8.66 31.62
CA ARG A 523 7.64 9.89 31.68
C ARG A 523 8.17 10.27 30.31
N GLU A 524 8.82 9.34 29.61
CA GLU A 524 9.40 9.61 28.28
C GLU A 524 8.34 10.19 27.33
N VAL A 525 7.17 9.54 27.25
CA VAL A 525 6.10 9.95 26.33
C VAL A 525 5.52 11.33 26.70
N LEU A 526 5.33 11.63 27.99
CA LEU A 526 4.81 12.92 28.43
C LEU A 526 5.83 14.07 28.32
N GLU A 527 7.13 13.75 28.27
CA GLU A 527 8.20 14.74 28.05
C GLU A 527 8.43 15.02 26.56
N THR A 528 8.28 14.00 25.70
CA THR A 528 8.56 14.14 24.26
C THR A 528 7.34 14.42 23.41
N CYS A 529 6.14 14.13 23.91
CA CYS A 529 4.89 14.23 23.15
C CYS A 529 3.84 15.06 23.90
N SER A 530 2.87 15.59 23.14
CA SER A 530 1.72 16.31 23.67
C SER A 530 0.45 15.45 23.50
N PRO A 531 0.20 14.46 24.39
CA PRO A 531 -0.99 13.62 24.29
C PRO A 531 -2.27 14.45 24.48
N GLY A 532 -3.34 14.04 23.81
CA GLY A 532 -4.68 14.54 24.14
C GLY A 532 -5.10 14.11 25.54
N THR A 533 -6.03 14.86 26.16
CA THR A 533 -6.43 14.70 27.56
C THR A 533 -6.76 13.26 27.97
N GLU A 534 -7.55 12.52 27.18
CA GLU A 534 -7.92 11.15 27.53
C GLU A 534 -6.73 10.18 27.50
N ILE A 535 -5.82 10.32 26.53
CA ILE A 535 -4.63 9.47 26.46
C ILE A 535 -3.64 9.85 27.58
N GLN A 536 -3.55 11.14 27.91
CA GLN A 536 -2.74 11.61 29.04
C GLN A 536 -3.24 11.03 30.37
N LYS A 537 -4.56 10.96 30.59
CA LYS A 537 -5.16 10.28 31.74
C LYS A 537 -4.71 8.82 31.80
N GLU A 538 -4.83 8.10 30.69
CA GLU A 538 -4.47 6.68 30.61
C GLU A 538 -2.97 6.45 30.92
N ILE A 539 -2.08 7.28 30.35
CA ILE A 539 -0.63 7.19 30.57
C ILE A 539 -0.29 7.40 32.05
N ILE A 540 -0.80 8.48 32.66
CA ILE A 540 -0.51 8.82 34.06
C ILE A 540 -1.07 7.75 35.01
N PHE A 541 -2.33 7.36 34.79
CA PHE A 541 -3.00 6.35 35.61
C PHE A 541 -2.25 5.02 35.59
N ASN A 542 -1.95 4.48 34.40
CA ASN A 542 -1.28 3.19 34.29
C ASN A 542 0.17 3.23 34.79
N GLY A 543 0.89 4.35 34.59
CA GLY A 543 2.26 4.53 35.08
C GLY A 543 2.35 4.52 36.60
N ILE A 544 1.52 5.32 37.29
CA ILE A 544 1.49 5.38 38.76
C ILE A 544 1.00 4.06 39.34
N LYS A 545 -0.13 3.55 38.83
CA LYS A 545 -0.75 2.34 39.35
C LYS A 545 0.14 1.12 39.20
N GLY A 546 0.79 0.95 38.03
CA GLY A 546 1.70 -0.18 37.82
C GLY A 546 2.92 -0.16 38.72
N ALA A 547 3.54 1.01 38.91
CA ALA A 547 4.66 1.15 39.84
C ALA A 547 4.25 0.83 41.28
N MET A 548 3.08 1.29 41.73
CA MET A 548 2.59 0.98 43.08
C MET A 548 2.22 -0.49 43.26
N GLU A 549 1.56 -1.12 42.28
CA GLU A 549 1.20 -2.54 42.33
C GLU A 549 2.45 -3.44 42.42
N GLU A 550 3.52 -3.14 41.68
CA GLU A 550 4.80 -3.87 41.76
C GLU A 550 5.45 -3.70 43.15
N LEU A 551 5.53 -2.47 43.64
CA LEU A 551 6.13 -2.17 44.95
C LEU A 551 5.44 -2.87 46.11
N LEU A 552 4.10 -2.92 46.10
CA LEU A 552 3.32 -3.58 47.14
C LEU A 552 3.40 -5.11 47.07
N SER A 553 3.72 -5.65 45.90
CA SER A 553 3.85 -7.09 45.68
C SER A 553 5.22 -7.63 46.09
N ASN A 554 6.27 -6.81 46.03
CA ASN A 554 7.64 -7.21 46.33
C ASN A 554 8.00 -7.12 47.82
N LYS A 555 7.52 -8.09 48.62
CA LYS A 555 7.72 -8.13 50.09
C LYS A 555 9.16 -8.39 50.54
N GLU A 556 10.04 -8.81 49.64
CA GLU A 556 11.44 -9.19 49.95
C GLU A 556 12.43 -8.04 49.74
N GLU A 557 12.00 -6.92 49.16
CA GLU A 557 12.86 -5.76 48.97
C GLU A 557 13.25 -5.11 50.29
N SER A 558 14.52 -4.69 50.39
CA SER A 558 14.96 -3.89 51.53
C SER A 558 14.11 -2.62 51.63
N GLN A 559 13.72 -2.23 52.84
CA GLN A 559 12.94 -1.01 53.08
C GLN A 559 13.53 0.25 52.42
N ILE A 560 14.85 0.27 52.20
CA ILE A 560 15.56 1.36 51.53
C ILE A 560 15.24 1.40 50.03
N ALA A 561 15.26 0.25 49.34
CA ALA A 561 14.96 0.16 47.91
C ALA A 561 13.49 0.52 47.63
N ALA A 562 12.57 -0.04 48.41
CA ALA A 562 11.15 0.28 48.31
C ALA A 562 10.88 1.78 48.51
N LYS A 563 11.54 2.41 49.49
CA LYS A 563 11.40 3.86 49.74
C LYS A 563 11.94 4.71 48.57
N GLN A 564 13.03 4.28 47.93
CA GLN A 564 13.56 4.98 46.75
C GLN A 564 12.59 4.92 45.56
N SER A 565 11.99 3.76 45.30
CA SER A 565 11.01 3.61 44.23
C SER A 565 9.73 4.41 44.50
N VAL A 566 9.23 4.41 45.74
CA VAL A 566 8.09 5.27 46.14
C VAL A 566 8.39 6.75 45.92
N ARG A 567 9.62 7.22 46.18
CA ARG A 567 10.01 8.61 45.86
C ARG A 567 9.92 8.90 44.36
N MET A 568 10.26 7.94 43.50
CA MET A 568 10.15 8.13 42.04
C MET A 568 8.69 8.30 41.61
N VAL A 569 7.79 7.45 42.14
CA VAL A 569 6.35 7.55 41.89
C VAL A 569 5.78 8.86 42.44
N ALA A 570 6.13 9.23 43.68
CA ALA A 570 5.69 10.47 44.30
C ALA A 570 6.12 11.71 43.51
N LYS A 571 7.38 11.74 43.02
CA LYS A 571 7.86 12.83 42.15
C LYS A 571 7.06 12.92 40.86
N PHE A 572 6.80 11.79 40.22
CA PHE A 572 5.99 11.75 39.00
C PHE A 572 4.54 12.21 39.26
N TYR A 573 3.93 11.79 40.37
CA TYR A 573 2.61 12.28 40.80
C TYR A 573 2.62 13.80 40.98
N CYS A 574 3.57 14.33 41.76
CA CYS A 574 3.67 15.76 42.03
C CYS A 574 3.91 16.59 40.75
N GLN A 575 4.67 16.06 39.79
CA GLN A 575 4.92 16.71 38.50
C GLN A 575 3.63 16.94 37.70
N TYR A 576 2.68 16.01 37.76
CA TYR A 576 1.39 16.10 37.05
C TYR A 576 0.21 16.37 37.98
N GLN A 577 0.48 16.93 39.17
CA GLN A 577 -0.51 17.03 40.23
C GLN A 577 -1.75 17.84 39.83
N GLU A 578 -1.58 18.99 39.18
CA GLU A 578 -2.71 19.80 38.73
C GLU A 578 -3.63 19.01 37.80
N PHE A 579 -3.06 18.28 36.84
CA PHE A 579 -3.81 17.44 35.92
C PHE A 579 -4.50 16.29 36.65
N ILE A 580 -3.79 15.64 37.58
CA ILE A 580 -4.35 14.53 38.37
C ILE A 580 -5.55 15.00 39.20
N GLU A 581 -5.44 16.13 39.91
CA GLU A 581 -6.54 16.67 40.72
C GLU A 581 -7.76 17.05 39.86
N GLN A 582 -7.55 17.52 38.62
CA GLN A 582 -8.65 17.86 37.70
C GLN A 582 -9.33 16.64 37.07
N HIS A 583 -8.62 15.52 36.92
CA HIS A 583 -9.02 14.46 35.98
C HIS A 583 -8.94 13.03 36.51
N LEU A 584 -8.15 12.76 37.54
CA LEU A 584 -7.82 11.44 38.06
C LEU A 584 -7.85 11.37 39.60
N GLU A 585 -8.35 12.39 40.30
CA GLU A 585 -8.32 12.48 41.76
C GLU A 585 -8.92 11.23 42.41
N HIS A 586 -10.13 10.85 41.97
CA HIS A 586 -10.81 9.67 42.49
C HIS A 586 -10.12 8.35 42.11
N ASP A 587 -9.51 8.28 40.92
CA ASP A 587 -8.91 7.06 40.38
C ASP A 587 -7.56 6.72 41.03
N LEU A 588 -6.82 7.73 41.50
CA LEU A 588 -5.48 7.59 42.09
C LEU A 588 -5.42 7.91 43.60
N ASN A 589 -6.56 8.18 44.25
CA ASN A 589 -6.57 8.54 45.67
C ASN A 589 -6.04 7.43 46.58
N ALA A 590 -6.31 6.15 46.26
CA ALA A 590 -5.82 5.03 47.05
C ALA A 590 -4.28 4.94 46.97
N GLU A 591 -3.73 5.02 45.76
CA GLU A 591 -2.30 5.04 45.49
C GLU A 591 -1.64 6.26 46.15
N ARG A 592 -2.28 7.44 46.10
CA ARG A 592 -1.82 8.65 46.81
C ARG A 592 -1.70 8.43 48.32
N LEU A 593 -2.73 7.88 48.96
CA LEU A 593 -2.73 7.62 50.39
C LEU A 593 -1.69 6.57 50.78
N GLU A 594 -1.47 5.57 49.94
CA GLU A 594 -0.44 4.56 50.17
C GLU A 594 0.98 5.13 50.05
N ILE A 595 1.23 5.99 49.05
CA ILE A 595 2.51 6.72 48.93
C ILE A 595 2.77 7.55 50.21
N ILE A 596 1.76 8.28 50.70
CA ILE A 596 1.83 9.07 51.95
C ILE A 596 2.14 8.16 53.15
N SER A 597 1.47 7.01 53.24
CA SER A 597 1.67 6.03 54.31
C SER A 597 3.10 5.51 54.35
N ILE A 598 3.67 5.13 53.19
CA ILE A 598 5.03 4.59 53.09
C ILE A 598 6.10 5.67 53.34
N LEU A 599 5.90 6.88 52.81
CA LEU A 599 6.85 7.97 53.03
C LEU A 599 6.85 8.44 54.49
N GLY A 600 5.68 8.46 55.13
CA GLY A 600 5.46 8.88 56.51
C GLY A 600 4.86 10.28 56.62
N ASN A 601 4.46 10.67 57.83
CA ASN A 601 3.83 11.97 58.11
C ASN A 601 4.81 13.15 57.88
N CYS A 602 4.40 14.17 57.12
CA CYS A 602 5.30 15.26 56.73
C CYS A 602 5.85 16.09 57.91
N ASN A 603 5.06 16.32 58.97
CA ASN A 603 5.53 17.06 60.14
C ASN A 603 6.50 16.23 60.98
N LEU A 604 6.21 14.94 61.18
CA LEU A 604 7.11 14.03 61.88
C LEU A 604 8.43 13.85 61.12
N LEU A 605 8.38 13.71 59.79
CA LEU A 605 9.57 13.62 58.95
C LEU A 605 10.41 14.91 59.02
N ARG A 606 9.76 16.08 59.08
CA ARG A 606 10.46 17.35 59.27
C ARG A 606 11.18 17.39 60.63
N GLU A 607 10.51 17.04 61.72
CA GLU A 607 11.12 16.96 63.06
C GLU A 607 12.29 15.97 63.09
N GLN A 608 12.12 14.79 62.52
CA GLN A 608 13.19 13.79 62.38
C GLN A 608 14.37 14.31 61.53
N GLY A 609 14.09 15.07 60.48
CA GLY A 609 15.13 15.72 59.69
C GLY A 609 15.92 16.72 60.52
N ASP A 610 15.25 17.54 61.35
CA ASP A 610 15.89 18.48 62.26
C ASP A 610 16.80 17.75 63.28
N GLU A 611 16.30 16.66 63.89
CA GLU A 611 17.11 15.81 64.79
C GLU A 611 18.33 15.20 64.09
N LEU A 612 18.17 14.73 62.84
CA LEU A 612 19.28 14.17 62.06
C LEU A 612 20.33 15.23 61.71
N VAL A 613 19.93 16.48 61.49
CA VAL A 613 20.85 17.61 61.32
C VAL A 613 21.66 17.85 62.60
N GLU A 614 21.00 17.85 63.76
CA GLU A 614 21.68 18.00 65.06
C GLU A 614 22.66 16.85 65.35
N GLN A 615 22.33 15.64 64.89
CA GLN A 615 23.22 14.46 64.95
C GLN A 615 24.35 14.46 63.90
N GLY A 616 24.41 15.46 63.01
CA GLY A 616 25.41 15.54 61.94
C GLY A 616 25.21 14.55 60.78
N LYS A 617 24.04 13.92 60.68
CA LYS A 617 23.69 12.94 59.64
C LYS A 617 23.04 13.61 58.43
N SER A 618 23.80 14.49 57.76
CA SER A 618 23.28 15.39 56.73
C SER A 618 22.60 14.70 55.54
N ASP A 619 23.12 13.58 55.05
CA ASP A 619 22.52 12.86 53.90
C ASP A 619 21.19 12.21 54.26
N LEU A 620 21.08 11.65 55.47
CA LEU A 620 19.82 11.11 55.96
C LEU A 620 18.80 12.23 56.19
N ALA A 621 19.22 13.36 56.77
CA ALA A 621 18.36 14.52 56.94
C ALA A 621 17.81 15.05 55.60
N LEU A 622 18.65 15.17 54.58
CA LEU A 622 18.21 15.59 53.23
C LEU A 622 17.19 14.62 52.64
N ASN A 623 17.43 13.32 52.74
CA ASN A 623 16.50 12.28 52.29
C ASN A 623 15.16 12.38 53.04
N THR A 624 15.18 12.56 54.37
CA THR A 624 13.98 12.70 55.20
C THR A 624 13.21 13.99 54.87
N TYR A 625 13.89 15.11 54.62
CA TYR A 625 13.25 16.34 54.18
C TYR A 625 12.64 16.22 52.78
N GLN A 626 13.29 15.51 51.85
CA GLN A 626 12.70 15.22 50.54
C GLN A 626 11.41 14.39 50.68
N ASP A 627 11.41 13.39 51.55
CA ASP A 627 10.19 12.62 51.87
C ASP A 627 9.11 13.54 52.45
N ALA A 628 9.48 14.42 53.39
CA ALA A 628 8.54 15.37 54.00
C ALA A 628 7.90 16.30 52.97
N ILE A 629 8.67 16.81 51.99
CA ILE A 629 8.17 17.65 50.90
C ILE A 629 7.18 16.88 50.03
N LEU A 630 7.56 15.68 49.59
CA LEU A 630 6.71 14.85 48.74
C LEU A 630 5.40 14.51 49.46
N THR A 631 5.47 14.06 50.72
CA THR A 631 4.26 13.80 51.54
C THR A 631 3.41 15.07 51.67
N HIS A 632 4.01 16.23 51.94
CA HIS A 632 3.27 17.47 52.11
C HIS A 632 2.54 17.88 50.84
N ARG A 633 3.21 17.79 49.68
CA ARG A 633 2.61 18.07 48.36
C ARG A 633 1.46 17.11 48.06
N LEU A 634 1.62 15.83 48.35
CA LEU A 634 0.58 14.83 48.15
C LEU A 634 -0.61 15.00 49.11
N SER A 635 -0.37 15.47 50.34
CA SER A 635 -1.41 15.62 51.37
C SER A 635 -2.17 16.94 51.27
N ASN A 636 -1.53 18.00 50.74
CA ASN A 636 -2.05 19.36 50.74
C ASN A 636 -1.84 19.97 49.35
N TYR A 637 -2.90 20.00 48.54
CA TYR A 637 -2.88 20.68 47.23
C TYR A 637 -3.93 21.81 47.16
N PRO A 638 -3.56 23.01 46.68
CA PRO A 638 -2.19 23.50 46.50
C PRO A 638 -1.43 23.52 47.84
N SER A 639 -0.13 23.24 47.81
CA SER A 639 0.66 23.12 49.04
C SER A 639 0.96 24.47 49.68
N SER A 640 1.13 24.46 51.00
CA SER A 640 1.50 25.68 51.74
C SER A 640 2.91 26.11 51.38
N ILE A 641 3.01 27.23 50.64
CA ILE A 641 4.29 27.83 50.24
C ILE A 641 5.16 28.22 51.44
N GLU A 642 4.54 28.62 52.54
CA GLU A 642 5.26 28.93 53.78
C GLU A 642 5.91 27.67 54.37
N TRP A 643 5.17 26.56 54.39
CA TRP A 643 5.68 25.29 54.88
C TRP A 643 6.83 24.77 54.00
N GLU A 644 6.63 24.74 52.67
CA GLU A 644 7.68 24.32 51.73
C GLU A 644 8.89 25.24 51.77
N GLY A 645 8.67 26.55 51.88
CA GLY A 645 9.74 27.53 51.99
C GLY A 645 10.59 27.33 53.24
N ASN A 646 9.96 27.06 54.39
CA ASN A 646 10.69 26.80 55.64
C ASN A 646 11.54 25.53 55.56
N LEU A 647 11.03 24.50 54.89
CA LEU A 647 11.75 23.26 54.68
C LEU A 647 12.89 23.43 53.65
N CYS A 648 12.64 24.16 52.55
CA CYS A 648 13.66 24.56 51.59
C CYS A 648 14.80 25.34 52.25
N ALA A 649 14.48 26.29 53.13
CA ALA A 649 15.49 27.03 53.87
C ALA A 649 16.39 26.10 54.70
N SER A 650 15.80 25.09 55.34
CA SER A 650 16.52 24.09 56.14
C SER A 650 17.39 23.18 55.27
N MET A 651 16.88 22.71 54.13
CA MET A 651 17.67 21.96 53.14
C MET A 651 18.84 22.78 52.59
N MET A 652 18.65 24.07 52.28
CA MET A 652 19.73 24.92 51.76
C MET A 652 20.87 25.10 52.77
N VAL A 653 20.56 25.11 54.07
CA VAL A 653 21.59 25.11 55.11
C VAL A 653 22.44 23.84 55.02
N ILE A 654 21.82 22.67 54.85
CA ILE A 654 22.53 21.41 54.72
C ILE A 654 23.34 21.37 53.43
N TYR A 655 22.72 21.63 52.28
CA TYR A 655 23.40 21.62 50.98
C TYR A 655 24.62 22.54 50.95
N ARG A 656 24.55 23.70 51.60
CA ARG A 656 25.71 24.58 51.79
C ARG A 656 26.77 23.90 52.67
N LYS A 657 26.40 23.40 53.85
CA LYS A 657 27.35 22.79 54.80
C LYS A 657 28.05 21.55 54.23
N THR A 658 27.40 20.82 53.32
CA THR A 658 27.96 19.62 52.68
C THR A 658 28.58 19.89 51.30
N ASN A 659 28.67 21.15 50.86
CA ASN A 659 29.14 21.53 49.52
C ASN A 659 28.38 20.85 48.36
N ARG A 660 27.09 20.56 48.56
CA ARG A 660 26.17 19.93 47.58
C ARG A 660 25.13 20.93 47.07
N LEU A 661 25.48 22.23 47.04
CA LEU A 661 24.56 23.30 46.65
C LEU A 661 23.87 23.07 45.29
N PRO A 662 24.54 22.58 44.22
CA PRO A 662 23.89 22.37 42.92
C PRO A 662 22.61 21.55 42.98
N GLU A 663 22.56 20.54 43.86
CA GLU A 663 21.39 19.68 44.02
C GLU A 663 20.17 20.40 44.62
N GLY A 664 20.41 21.46 45.38
CA GLY A 664 19.38 22.26 46.03
C GLY A 664 18.85 23.42 45.19
N VAL A 665 19.60 23.87 44.18
CA VAL A 665 19.29 25.07 43.38
C VAL A 665 17.95 24.94 42.64
N PRO A 666 17.60 23.83 41.96
CA PRO A 666 16.33 23.72 41.25
C PRO A 666 15.11 23.89 42.17
N PHE A 667 15.14 23.25 43.35
CA PHE A 667 14.05 23.35 44.32
C PHE A 667 13.97 24.75 44.95
N ALA A 668 15.10 25.36 45.30
CA ALA A 668 15.10 26.72 45.80
C ALA A 668 14.59 27.73 44.76
N ASN A 669 14.96 27.57 43.49
CA ASN A 669 14.43 28.36 42.38
C ASN A 669 12.91 28.22 42.24
N GLU A 670 12.38 27.00 42.34
CA GLU A 670 10.94 26.73 42.31
C GLU A 670 10.20 27.51 43.41
N ILE A 671 10.68 27.43 44.65
CA ILE A 671 10.08 28.11 45.81
C ILE A 671 10.21 29.64 45.71
N LEU A 672 11.35 30.15 45.24
CA LEU A 672 11.63 31.59 45.16
C LEU A 672 10.83 32.31 44.07
N LYS A 673 10.32 31.58 43.08
CA LYS A 673 9.40 32.11 42.05
C LYS A 673 8.04 32.50 42.64
N ASN A 674 7.66 31.96 43.79
CA ASN A 674 6.37 32.25 44.39
C ASN A 674 6.38 33.64 45.07
N PRO A 675 5.53 34.59 44.64
CA PRO A 675 5.52 35.94 45.19
C PRO A 675 4.99 36.01 46.63
N THR A 676 4.25 35.00 47.10
CA THR A 676 3.67 34.97 48.46
C THR A 676 4.61 34.34 49.50
N LEU A 677 5.83 33.96 49.11
CA LEU A 677 6.84 33.42 50.02
C LEU A 677 7.17 34.44 51.14
N PRO A 678 7.07 34.07 52.43
CA PRO A 678 7.39 34.97 53.53
C PRO A 678 8.80 35.54 53.43
N ILE A 679 8.92 36.85 53.70
CA ILE A 679 10.18 37.61 53.54
C ILE A 679 11.32 36.97 54.31
N GLU A 680 11.11 36.57 55.57
CA GLU A 680 12.16 35.96 56.40
C GLU A 680 12.61 34.58 55.89
N THR A 681 11.70 33.80 55.33
CA THR A 681 12.01 32.51 54.69
C THR A 681 12.80 32.73 53.40
N LYS A 682 12.38 33.70 52.58
CA LYS A 682 13.08 34.12 51.37
C LYS A 682 14.50 34.60 51.67
N LYS A 683 14.69 35.40 52.74
CA LYS A 683 16.01 35.81 53.24
C LYS A 683 16.87 34.60 53.56
N LYS A 684 16.36 33.63 54.31
CA LYS A 684 17.11 32.43 54.70
C LYS A 684 17.54 31.58 53.48
N ILE A 685 16.64 31.35 52.52
CA ILE A 685 16.98 30.59 51.29
C ILE A 685 18.07 31.31 50.52
N LEU A 686 17.84 32.57 50.16
CA LEU A 686 18.77 33.38 49.37
C LEU A 686 20.12 33.56 50.08
N PHE A 687 20.12 33.75 51.39
CA PHE A 687 21.35 33.83 52.18
C PHE A 687 22.21 32.58 52.03
N ASN A 688 21.62 31.39 52.22
CA ASN A 688 22.37 30.14 52.12
C ASN A 688 22.80 29.84 50.68
N MET A 689 21.97 30.18 49.69
CA MET A 689 22.31 30.02 48.27
C MET A 689 23.45 30.93 47.82
N MET A 690 23.40 32.23 48.13
CA MET A 690 24.46 33.17 47.72
C MET A 690 25.77 32.85 48.43
N LYS A 691 25.71 32.54 49.73
CA LYS A 691 26.89 32.17 50.49
C LYS A 691 27.51 30.87 49.98
N GLY A 692 26.73 29.81 49.90
CA GLY A 692 27.21 28.54 49.37
C GLY A 692 27.62 28.60 47.90
N GLY A 693 27.00 29.48 47.11
CA GLY A 693 27.35 29.69 45.71
C GLY A 693 28.71 30.34 45.55
N VAL A 694 29.01 31.36 46.36
CA VAL A 694 30.36 31.97 46.41
C VAL A 694 31.39 30.98 46.94
N ASP A 695 31.05 30.21 47.98
CA ASP A 695 31.93 29.16 48.50
C ASP A 695 32.24 28.11 47.42
N ALA A 696 31.23 27.63 46.70
CA ALA A 696 31.37 26.68 45.60
C ALA A 696 32.19 27.27 44.43
N ILE A 697 31.94 28.53 44.04
CA ILE A 697 32.72 29.20 42.99
C ILE A 697 34.19 29.35 43.39
N ASN A 698 34.47 29.66 44.66
CA ASN A 698 35.84 29.79 45.14
C ASN A 698 36.57 28.43 45.17
N LEU A 699 35.86 27.34 45.50
CA LEU A 699 36.38 25.97 45.36
C LEU A 699 36.61 25.60 43.88
N MET A 700 35.70 25.99 42.97
CA MET A 700 35.79 25.73 41.52
C MET A 700 36.90 26.52 40.82
N LYS A 701 37.36 27.66 41.35
CA LYS A 701 38.52 28.38 40.80
C LYS A 701 39.81 27.54 40.82
N GLU A 702 39.83 26.46 41.60
CA GLU A 702 40.96 25.52 41.71
C GLU A 702 40.79 24.26 40.85
N SER A 703 39.59 23.99 40.33
CA SER A 703 39.28 22.83 39.47
C SER A 703 38.40 23.25 38.28
N GLN A 704 38.90 23.19 37.06
CA GLN A 704 38.10 23.46 35.85
C GLN A 704 36.96 22.44 35.74
N GLU A 705 35.76 22.75 36.26
CA GLU A 705 34.48 22.22 35.78
C GLU A 705 33.25 22.83 36.48
N ASP A 706 32.14 22.87 35.71
CA ASP A 706 30.74 23.23 36.04
C ASP A 706 30.24 24.67 35.78
N LEU A 707 30.21 25.04 34.49
CA LEU A 707 29.57 26.26 33.96
C LEU A 707 28.05 26.34 34.22
N SER A 708 27.37 25.22 34.53
CA SER A 708 25.92 25.18 34.72
C SER A 708 25.51 25.87 36.03
N LEU A 709 26.17 25.52 37.13
CA LEU A 709 25.91 26.12 38.45
C LEU A 709 26.11 27.64 38.43
N MET A 710 27.19 28.11 37.78
CA MET A 710 27.45 29.54 37.67
C MET A 710 26.35 30.28 36.91
N LYS A 711 25.79 29.66 35.85
CA LYS A 711 24.69 30.24 35.08
C LYS A 711 23.42 30.34 35.92
N GLU A 712 23.08 29.28 36.66
CA GLU A 712 21.89 29.26 37.54
C GLU A 712 22.04 30.26 38.71
N LEU A 713 23.19 30.29 39.36
CA LEU A 713 23.48 31.25 40.43
C LEU A 713 23.43 32.70 39.92
N ARG A 714 23.96 32.96 38.72
CA ARG A 714 23.88 34.27 38.08
C ARG A 714 22.44 34.67 37.80
N GLN A 715 21.63 33.76 37.27
CA GLN A 715 20.23 34.01 36.99
C GLN A 715 19.48 34.35 38.28
N LEU A 716 19.67 33.56 39.33
CA LEU A 716 19.02 33.78 40.62
C LEU A 716 19.50 35.07 41.30
N TYR A 717 20.80 35.36 41.25
CA TYR A 717 21.36 36.63 41.71
C TYR A 717 20.72 37.82 41.01
N THR A 718 20.64 37.76 39.67
CA THR A 718 20.06 38.84 38.85
C THR A 718 18.58 39.01 39.15
N GLN A 719 17.82 37.91 39.21
CA GLN A 719 16.38 37.91 39.46
C GLN A 719 16.02 38.50 40.83
N HIS A 720 16.87 38.32 41.84
CA HIS A 720 16.63 38.79 43.20
C HIS A 720 17.57 39.92 43.65
N LYS A 721 18.28 40.58 42.72
CA LYS A 721 19.33 41.57 43.03
C LYS A 721 18.86 42.68 43.97
N GLU A 722 17.69 43.26 43.69
CA GLU A 722 17.15 44.35 44.51
C GLU A 722 16.78 43.87 45.92
N PHE A 723 16.17 42.68 46.04
CA PHE A 723 15.86 42.09 47.33
C PHE A 723 17.14 41.76 48.12
N LEU A 724 18.15 41.19 47.46
CA LEU A 724 19.44 40.89 48.09
C LEU A 724 20.11 42.15 48.63
N LYS A 725 20.02 43.27 47.90
CA LYS A 725 20.56 44.56 48.32
C LYS A 725 19.77 45.18 49.48
N SER A 726 18.44 45.15 49.44
CA SER A 726 17.64 45.77 50.51
C SER A 726 17.65 44.95 51.80
N GLU A 727 17.57 43.62 51.68
CA GLU A 727 17.32 42.73 52.83
C GLU A 727 18.55 42.00 53.36
N LEU A 728 19.58 41.78 52.54
CA LEU A 728 20.70 40.89 52.88
C LEU A 728 22.09 41.53 52.69
N GLN A 729 22.19 42.77 52.25
CA GLN A 729 23.47 43.44 51.99
C GLN A 729 24.40 43.48 53.22
N GLY A 730 23.83 43.66 54.42
CA GLY A 730 24.61 43.62 55.66
C GLY A 730 25.21 42.25 55.95
N ALA A 731 24.48 41.16 55.66
CA ALA A 731 24.86 39.79 56.00
C ALA A 731 25.69 39.08 54.91
N LEU A 732 25.59 39.53 53.65
CA LEU A 732 26.28 38.96 52.48
C LEU A 732 27.25 39.96 51.80
N LYS A 733 27.73 40.99 52.51
CA LYS A 733 28.50 42.09 51.90
C LYS A 733 29.68 41.60 51.04
N SER A 734 30.45 40.65 51.54
CA SER A 734 31.60 40.06 50.83
C SER A 734 31.17 39.23 49.62
N GLU A 735 30.13 38.43 49.79
CA GLU A 735 29.60 37.50 48.79
C GLU A 735 28.97 38.26 47.63
N LEU A 736 28.14 39.29 47.90
CA LEU A 736 27.54 40.14 46.87
C LEU A 736 28.58 40.93 46.08
N ASN A 737 29.62 41.48 46.74
CA ASN A 737 30.73 42.13 46.04
C ASN A 737 31.49 41.16 45.13
N THR A 738 31.66 39.91 45.58
CA THR A 738 32.29 38.85 44.80
C THR A 738 31.45 38.49 43.58
N LEU A 739 30.12 38.33 43.74
CA LEU A 739 29.19 38.05 42.64
C LEU A 739 29.07 39.21 41.66
N ASP A 740 28.98 40.46 42.12
CA ASP A 740 28.99 41.65 41.25
C ASP A 740 30.31 41.69 40.44
N SER A 741 31.47 41.53 41.08
CA SER A 741 32.76 41.50 40.38
C SER A 741 32.84 40.36 39.36
N LEU A 742 32.41 39.15 39.71
CA LEU A 742 32.43 38.00 38.81
C LEU A 742 31.49 38.17 37.63
N PHE A 743 30.26 38.62 37.85
CA PHE A 743 29.25 38.71 36.81
C PHE A 743 29.38 39.97 35.93
N ASP A 744 29.95 41.06 36.44
CA ASP A 744 30.27 42.25 35.65
C ASP A 744 31.45 41.97 34.68
N THR A 745 32.44 41.18 35.11
CA THR A 745 33.61 40.82 34.27
C THR A 745 33.22 39.92 33.08
N VAL A 746 32.26 39.00 33.27
CA VAL A 746 31.77 38.10 32.21
C VAL A 746 30.97 38.86 31.13
N VAL A 747 30.22 39.91 31.50
CA VAL A 747 29.50 40.78 30.53
C VAL A 747 30.50 41.49 29.61
N SER A 748 31.60 42.01 30.15
CA SER A 748 32.63 42.71 29.37
C SER A 748 33.40 41.79 28.40
N GLN A 749 33.59 40.51 28.74
CA GLN A 749 34.25 39.54 27.84
C GLN A 749 33.33 39.01 26.73
N SER A 750 32.04 38.80 27.00
CA SER A 750 31.07 38.38 25.97
C SER A 750 30.77 39.45 24.92
N VAL A 751 30.83 40.73 25.29
CA VAL A 751 30.66 41.86 24.35
C VAL A 751 31.89 42.03 23.46
N ASN A 752 33.10 41.76 23.96
CA ASN A 752 34.32 41.81 23.14
C ASN A 752 34.47 40.64 22.16
N ASN A 753 33.89 39.46 22.45
CA ASN A 753 33.91 38.30 21.54
C ASN A 753 32.76 38.28 20.51
N ALA A 754 31.71 39.09 20.68
CA ALA A 754 30.61 39.23 19.70
C ALA A 754 30.89 40.32 18.64
N TYR A 755 31.92 41.13 18.84
CA TYR A 755 32.39 42.17 17.92
C TYR A 755 33.82 41.93 17.42
N GLY A 756 34.32 40.69 17.54
CA GLY A 756 35.62 40.23 17.03
C GLY A 756 35.47 39.32 15.83
#